data_AF-A0AAJ1MD30-F1
#
_entry.id   AF-A0AAJ1MD30-F1
#
_cell.length_a   1.000
_cell.length_b   1.000
_cell.length_c   1.000
_cell.angle_alpha   90.00
_cell.angle_beta   90.00
_cell.angle_gamma   90.00
#
_symmetry.space_group_name_H-M   'P 1'
#
loop_
_entity.id
_entity.type
_entity.pdbx_description
1 polymer ?
#
loop_
_entity_poly.entity_id
_entity_poly.type
_entity_poly.pdbx_seq_one_letter_code
_entity_poly.pdbx_strand_id
1 'polypeptide(L)'
;MTFSPPDIPQVLRERKQWLVWRLVKKPDEPKPRKVPFYANGAPRNGEQGTAEDLAQLTTFDAAVHAVRERGYTGLGFAPIANGGIVALDFDCCVSGGQITDARIEALISDTYAEFSPSGTGLRAFYLGAMASRKDNAHKSKRVGGQAGAARLDGLFDIEFFGHNGFVTVTGEATPNTQLWGLQDTVAPVSPGVQKLYAQRFGDTGPLPVPGALTVTGEANLAALGPEKLGWTMDQAREYLFDCSASVSRAEWVNALMALHHEFDGSEDALDLADEWSATGDSYAGRKDVEGRWDSFGRDRGGPPITGRWLLSWRRDQMAASNDERMRGALAEMQRLLKEAPDMLTLQTRVMPDVSRLLLEFPILEIEAYSLVAGRAKEFGLAINKTEFKKLIKVERPPAAAAVAPLTEFGNTERMLARYGDSLMFCPDTATWYVWTGVYWRTAMGGNTEVAHYAKETIKDLPSEAASHADPGEFFAFCSLSQRAAMVAAMVKLAESDPRVCVPSSELDKHRHLLGVKNGVVDLRTGALLPASPDLRITLSAGCEYNPGAKCPLFEQTLRDVFFDDLEMVEYVARTFGYALQGQPREDMMFIAFGNGANGKSTIFNAVRRAFGGYARSADAASFISDAMGGNAGGPREDLLRLRGARFVYVNEPDEGGELREGAVKAMTGGDAITARGIQAKHSIEIEPTWTVYMPTNHKPIIKGTDNGIWRRMGLLPFERDFRNDPHIVKDDQRREKLEAELPGILALIVRAGMRYRQSGLNPPAKVLAASADYRKDMDLLGEWIEECCDIDENLHTRVSDLWESWETYARRRGLVRFISSSKALGRRLDSRFPSDKGSKGVRIRRGIGLRDIADVF
;
A
#
# COMPACT_ATOMS: atom_id res chain seq x y z
N MET A 1 -32.46 33.06 17.37
CA MET A 1 -31.07 32.58 17.55
C MET A 1 -30.75 31.71 16.36
N THR A 2 -29.77 32.12 15.54
CA THR A 2 -29.33 31.34 14.37
C THR A 2 -28.56 30.12 14.86
N PHE A 3 -29.08 28.93 14.61
CA PHE A 3 -28.37 27.68 14.90
C PHE A 3 -27.16 27.55 13.96
N SER A 4 -25.94 27.63 14.51
CA SER A 4 -24.70 27.36 13.78
C SER A 4 -24.48 25.85 13.70
N PRO A 5 -24.00 25.30 12.58
CA PRO A 5 -23.71 23.87 12.48
C PRO A 5 -22.57 23.55 13.45
N PRO A 6 -22.69 22.51 14.27
CA PRO A 6 -21.65 22.17 15.23
C PRO A 6 -20.37 21.70 14.54
N ASP A 7 -19.23 22.05 15.12
CA ASP A 7 -17.94 21.53 14.66
C ASP A 7 -17.73 20.13 15.22
N ILE A 8 -17.70 19.12 14.34
CA ILE A 8 -17.70 17.70 14.68
C ILE A 8 -16.91 16.92 13.63
N PRO A 9 -16.40 15.72 13.97
CA PRO A 9 -15.60 14.92 13.03
C PRO A 9 -16.30 14.60 11.70
N GLN A 10 -15.54 14.63 10.60
CA GLN A 10 -15.97 14.28 9.26
C GLN A 10 -16.58 12.87 9.22
N VAL A 11 -15.97 11.92 9.92
CA VAL A 11 -16.43 10.52 10.06
C VAL A 11 -17.88 10.41 10.58
N LEU A 12 -18.33 11.35 11.42
CA LEU A 12 -19.71 11.42 11.90
C LEU A 12 -20.62 12.14 10.90
N ARG A 13 -20.15 13.23 10.28
CA ARG A 13 -20.92 14.03 9.31
C ARG A 13 -21.36 13.21 8.10
N GLU A 14 -20.49 12.34 7.60
CA GLU A 14 -20.72 11.53 6.40
C GLU A 14 -21.75 10.39 6.60
N ARG A 15 -22.18 10.14 7.84
CA ARG A 15 -23.14 9.06 8.14
C ARG A 15 -24.57 9.48 7.82
N LYS A 16 -25.38 8.56 7.29
CA LYS A 16 -26.84 8.72 7.19
C LYS A 16 -27.54 8.24 8.47
N GLN A 17 -27.12 8.77 9.61
CA GLN A 17 -27.57 8.37 10.95
C GLN A 17 -28.13 9.55 11.76
N TRP A 18 -28.41 10.68 11.10
CA TRP A 18 -28.82 11.90 11.76
C TRP A 18 -30.33 12.03 11.89
N LEU A 19 -30.73 12.66 12.99
CA LEU A 19 -32.10 13.03 13.31
C LEU A 19 -32.10 14.36 14.09
N VAL A 20 -33.28 14.84 14.46
CA VAL A 20 -33.45 16.06 15.26
C VAL A 20 -34.26 15.77 16.51
N TRP A 21 -34.17 16.60 17.56
CA TRP A 21 -34.92 16.37 18.80
C TRP A 21 -35.52 17.66 19.37
N ARG A 22 -36.55 17.51 20.21
CA ARG A 22 -37.16 18.62 20.98
C ARG A 22 -37.25 18.30 22.46
N LEU A 23 -37.21 19.34 23.30
CA LEU A 23 -37.65 19.23 24.69
C LEU A 23 -39.18 19.20 24.76
N VAL A 24 -39.73 18.14 25.32
CA VAL A 24 -41.17 17.97 25.54
C VAL A 24 -41.44 17.78 27.03
N LYS A 25 -42.20 18.69 27.64
CA LYS A 25 -42.62 18.58 29.04
C LYS A 25 -43.87 17.70 29.13
N LYS A 26 -43.77 16.54 29.77
CA LYS A 26 -44.93 15.71 30.09
C LYS A 26 -45.57 16.15 31.42
N PRO A 27 -46.89 16.03 31.60
CA PRO A 27 -47.59 16.48 32.81
C PRO A 27 -47.02 15.89 34.11
N ASP A 28 -46.57 14.63 34.07
CA ASP A 28 -46.21 13.84 35.26
C ASP A 28 -44.69 13.80 35.53
N GLU A 29 -43.89 14.62 34.82
CA GLU A 29 -42.44 14.56 34.90
C GLU A 29 -41.79 15.88 35.35
N PRO A 30 -40.84 15.83 36.29
CA PRO A 30 -40.22 17.02 36.85
C PRO A 30 -39.27 17.74 35.87
N LYS A 31 -38.83 17.08 34.80
CA LYS A 31 -37.92 17.64 33.78
C LYS A 31 -38.44 17.32 32.37
N PRO A 32 -38.31 18.24 31.39
CA PRO A 32 -38.64 17.95 30.00
C PRO A 32 -37.81 16.80 29.42
N ARG A 33 -38.42 15.92 28.62
CA ARG A 33 -37.72 14.84 27.91
C ARG A 33 -37.15 15.33 26.59
N LYS A 34 -35.99 14.78 26.21
CA LYS A 34 -35.44 14.90 24.85
C LYS A 34 -36.15 13.87 23.96
N VAL A 35 -37.02 14.33 23.06
CA VAL A 35 -37.82 13.47 22.18
C VAL A 35 -37.28 13.53 20.75
N PRO A 36 -36.94 12.39 20.12
CA PRO A 36 -36.40 12.37 18.76
C PRO A 36 -37.49 12.45 17.69
N PHE A 37 -37.16 13.10 16.58
CA PHE A 37 -37.97 13.26 15.38
C PHE A 37 -37.07 13.05 14.16
N TYR A 38 -37.63 12.48 13.09
CA TYR A 38 -36.97 12.51 11.80
C TYR A 38 -37.00 13.93 11.22
N ALA A 39 -36.05 14.24 10.32
CA ALA A 39 -35.95 15.57 9.71
C ALA A 39 -37.23 15.97 8.92
N ASN A 40 -38.02 14.99 8.49
CA ASN A 40 -39.29 15.20 7.79
C ASN A 40 -40.44 15.71 8.69
N GLY A 41 -40.28 15.73 10.03
CA GLY A 41 -41.32 16.17 10.96
C GLY A 41 -41.93 15.06 11.81
N ALA A 42 -41.83 13.81 11.37
CA ALA A 42 -42.44 12.68 12.05
C ALA A 42 -41.71 12.35 13.36
N PRO A 43 -42.43 12.03 14.45
CA PRO A 43 -41.81 11.47 15.65
C PRO A 43 -41.04 10.20 15.30
N ARG A 44 -39.83 10.03 15.85
CA ARG A 44 -39.11 8.76 15.73
C ARG A 44 -39.65 7.78 16.76
N ASN A 45 -40.69 7.05 16.36
CA ASN A 45 -41.36 6.00 17.13
C ASN A 45 -41.31 4.67 16.35
N GLY A 46 -41.42 3.54 17.04
CA GLY A 46 -41.33 2.20 16.44
C GLY A 46 -40.04 1.46 16.77
N GLU A 47 -39.82 0.34 16.10
CA GLU A 47 -38.64 -0.52 16.29
C GLU A 47 -37.42 0.08 15.57
N GLN A 48 -36.40 0.42 16.35
CA GLN A 48 -35.19 1.08 15.86
C GLN A 48 -34.31 0.13 15.06
N GLY A 49 -33.65 0.64 14.02
CA GLY A 49 -32.79 -0.16 13.14
C GLY A 49 -33.54 -0.96 12.07
N THR A 50 -34.87 -0.90 12.01
CA THR A 50 -35.66 -1.45 10.91
C THR A 50 -35.43 -0.69 9.60
N ALA A 51 -35.73 -1.30 8.45
CA ALA A 51 -35.62 -0.64 7.15
C ALA A 51 -36.42 0.67 7.08
N GLU A 52 -37.56 0.74 7.78
CA GLU A 52 -38.42 1.92 7.88
C GLU A 52 -37.79 3.05 8.72
N ASP A 53 -37.11 2.71 9.82
CA ASP A 53 -36.33 3.67 10.63
C ASP A 53 -35.11 4.18 9.85
N LEU A 54 -34.33 3.27 9.25
CA LEU A 54 -33.13 3.59 8.48
C LEU A 54 -33.43 4.44 7.24
N ALA A 55 -34.58 4.23 6.59
CA ALA A 55 -35.00 5.03 5.44
C ALA A 55 -35.25 6.50 5.82
N GLN A 56 -35.72 6.74 7.05
CA GLN A 56 -36.11 8.07 7.55
C GLN A 56 -34.99 8.81 8.29
N LEU A 57 -33.93 8.13 8.74
CA LEU A 57 -32.69 8.78 9.14
C LEU A 57 -32.11 9.58 7.97
N THR A 58 -31.37 10.64 8.28
CA THR A 58 -30.93 11.62 7.28
C THR A 58 -29.45 11.93 7.36
N THR A 59 -28.97 12.79 6.47
CA THR A 59 -27.59 13.32 6.47
C THR A 59 -27.45 14.44 7.49
N PHE A 60 -26.21 14.75 7.89
CA PHE A 60 -25.92 15.83 8.82
C PHE A 60 -26.53 17.16 8.36
N ASP A 61 -26.30 17.54 7.09
CA ASP A 61 -26.79 18.81 6.53
C ASP A 61 -28.32 18.92 6.55
N ALA A 62 -29.01 17.82 6.27
CA ALA A 62 -30.47 17.78 6.29
C ALA A 62 -31.02 17.90 7.72
N ALA A 63 -30.35 17.31 8.72
CA ALA A 63 -30.69 17.48 10.12
C ALA A 63 -30.42 18.92 10.60
N VAL A 64 -29.27 19.51 10.24
CA VAL A 64 -28.93 20.92 10.53
C VAL A 64 -29.98 21.87 9.93
N HIS A 65 -30.36 21.63 8.67
CA HIS A 65 -31.42 22.38 8.01
C HIS A 65 -32.76 22.23 8.74
N ALA A 66 -33.13 21.02 9.15
CA ALA A 66 -34.35 20.79 9.92
C ALA A 66 -34.35 21.54 11.26
N VAL A 67 -33.22 21.58 11.99
CA VAL A 67 -33.11 22.37 13.24
C VAL A 67 -33.36 23.85 12.99
N ARG A 68 -32.75 24.42 11.94
CA ARG A 68 -32.87 25.84 11.58
C ARG A 68 -34.29 26.23 11.18
N GLU A 69 -34.90 25.47 10.29
CA GLU A 69 -36.16 25.85 9.64
C GLU A 69 -37.40 25.42 10.42
N ARG A 70 -37.28 24.39 11.27
CA ARG A 70 -38.45 23.75 11.91
C ARG A 70 -38.41 23.84 13.44
N GLY A 71 -37.56 24.67 14.03
CA GLY A 71 -37.58 24.97 15.47
C GLY A 71 -37.35 23.74 16.35
N TYR A 72 -36.48 22.82 15.95
CA TYR A 72 -36.03 21.73 16.82
C TYR A 72 -35.01 22.25 17.85
N THR A 73 -34.88 21.56 18.99
CA THR A 73 -33.95 21.97 20.05
C THR A 73 -32.49 21.66 19.68
N GLY A 74 -32.23 20.58 18.94
CA GLY A 74 -30.87 20.27 18.49
C GLY A 74 -30.78 19.02 17.62
N LEU A 75 -29.55 18.64 17.32
CA LEU A 75 -29.20 17.46 16.54
C LEU A 75 -29.14 16.21 17.41
N GLY A 76 -29.54 15.08 16.82
CA GLY A 76 -29.31 13.76 17.39
C GLY A 76 -28.63 12.85 16.39
N PHE A 77 -27.80 11.95 16.92
CA PHE A 77 -27.14 10.89 16.17
C PHE A 77 -27.68 9.55 16.65
N ALA A 78 -28.01 8.65 15.72
CA ALA A 78 -28.56 7.34 16.01
C ALA A 78 -27.53 6.23 15.74
N PRO A 79 -26.86 5.70 16.79
CA PRO A 79 -26.14 4.44 16.67
C PRO A 79 -27.10 3.31 16.30
N ILE A 80 -26.82 2.60 15.21
CA ILE A 80 -27.65 1.51 14.68
C ILE A 80 -26.82 0.23 14.61
N ALA A 81 -27.48 -0.92 14.74
CA ALA A 81 -26.89 -2.20 14.39
C ALA A 81 -26.28 -2.06 12.98
N ASN A 82 -24.95 -2.20 12.85
CA ASN A 82 -24.19 -2.14 11.59
C ASN A 82 -23.78 -0.73 11.12
N GLY A 83 -24.02 0.31 11.93
CA GLY A 83 -23.64 1.70 11.63
C GLY A 83 -22.16 2.03 11.87
N GLY A 84 -21.42 1.13 12.55
CA GLY A 84 -19.98 1.25 12.78
C GLY A 84 -19.56 2.34 13.78
N ILE A 85 -20.51 2.95 14.49
CA ILE A 85 -20.27 3.99 15.51
C ILE A 85 -20.91 3.57 16.83
N VAL A 86 -20.12 3.66 17.90
CA VAL A 86 -20.55 3.50 19.29
C VAL A 86 -20.40 4.86 19.98
N ALA A 87 -21.41 5.28 20.74
CA ALA A 87 -21.34 6.48 21.55
C ALA A 87 -21.45 6.13 23.04
N LEU A 88 -20.63 6.76 23.87
CA LEU A 88 -20.67 6.68 25.33
C LEU A 88 -21.23 8.00 25.84
N ASP A 89 -22.26 7.96 26.69
CA ASP A 89 -22.84 9.13 27.38
C ASP A 89 -22.56 8.99 28.87
N PHE A 90 -21.77 9.90 29.42
CA PHE A 90 -21.39 9.93 30.84
C PHE A 90 -22.20 11.02 31.55
N ASP A 91 -22.97 10.63 32.56
CA ASP A 91 -23.82 11.55 33.31
C ASP A 91 -23.08 12.08 34.56
N CYS A 92 -23.32 13.35 34.91
CA CYS A 92 -22.85 13.99 36.15
C CYS A 92 -21.32 13.96 36.36
N CYS A 93 -20.54 13.98 35.28
CA CYS A 93 -19.08 13.89 35.29
C CYS A 93 -18.36 15.22 35.02
N VAL A 94 -19.08 16.32 34.90
CA VAL A 94 -18.51 17.65 34.62
C VAL A 94 -18.92 18.65 35.69
N SER A 95 -17.95 19.35 36.27
CA SER A 95 -18.14 20.42 37.24
C SER A 95 -17.21 21.58 36.93
N GLY A 96 -17.72 22.81 36.88
CA GLY A 96 -16.92 23.99 36.53
C GLY A 96 -16.29 23.93 35.14
N GLY A 97 -16.87 23.16 34.19
CA GLY A 97 -16.31 22.94 32.85
C GLY A 97 -15.15 21.95 32.80
N GLN A 98 -14.84 21.27 33.90
CA GLN A 98 -13.79 20.25 33.98
C GLN A 98 -14.38 18.87 34.27
N ILE A 99 -13.72 17.83 33.75
CA ILE A 99 -14.09 16.45 34.00
C ILE A 99 -13.67 16.10 35.43
N THR A 100 -14.62 15.59 36.22
CA THR A 100 -14.41 15.39 37.67
C THR A 100 -13.72 14.08 38.01
N ASP A 101 -13.56 13.19 37.03
CA ASP A 101 -13.01 11.85 37.21
C ASP A 101 -11.96 11.53 36.15
N ALA A 102 -10.71 11.40 36.57
CA ALA A 102 -9.58 11.11 35.70
C ALA A 102 -9.72 9.79 34.92
N ARG A 103 -10.55 8.84 35.40
CA ARG A 103 -10.82 7.60 34.66
C ARG A 103 -11.67 7.87 33.42
N ILE A 104 -12.58 8.85 33.48
CA ILE A 104 -13.38 9.26 32.32
C ILE A 104 -12.47 9.98 31.33
N GLU A 105 -11.57 10.85 31.81
CA GLU A 105 -10.57 11.51 30.95
C GLU A 105 -9.71 10.50 30.21
N ALA A 106 -9.22 9.46 30.91
CA ALA A 106 -8.43 8.39 30.31
C ALA A 106 -9.23 7.52 29.33
N LEU A 107 -10.54 7.37 29.53
CA LEU A 107 -11.37 6.63 28.59
C LEU A 107 -11.50 7.37 27.28
N ILE A 108 -11.70 8.70 27.31
CA ILE A 108 -11.98 9.52 26.14
C ILE A 108 -10.72 10.09 25.45
N SER A 109 -9.52 9.75 25.92
CA SER A 109 -8.28 10.45 25.56
C SER A 109 -7.74 10.23 24.16
N ASP A 110 -8.36 9.35 23.40
CA ASP A 110 -7.97 8.99 22.05
C ASP A 110 -9.03 9.34 21.00
N THR A 111 -10.18 9.88 21.41
CA THR A 111 -11.32 10.10 20.52
C THR A 111 -12.03 11.42 20.75
N TYR A 112 -12.82 11.83 19.77
CA TYR A 112 -13.68 13.01 19.87
C TYR A 112 -14.70 12.85 21.01
N ALA A 113 -14.63 13.79 21.94
CA ALA A 113 -15.59 13.94 23.02
C ALA A 113 -16.11 15.38 23.15
N GLU A 114 -17.35 15.53 23.57
CA GLU A 114 -18.05 16.81 23.69
C GLU A 114 -18.92 16.90 24.93
N PHE A 115 -19.22 18.11 25.38
CA PHE A 115 -20.16 18.34 26.46
C PHE A 115 -21.60 18.05 26.03
N SER A 116 -22.36 17.46 26.95
CA SER A 116 -23.79 17.27 26.77
C SER A 116 -24.56 18.61 26.86
N PRO A 117 -25.79 18.71 26.32
CA PRO A 117 -26.58 19.93 26.41
C PRO A 117 -26.87 20.45 27.83
N SER A 118 -26.68 19.63 28.87
CA SER A 118 -26.85 20.07 30.26
C SER A 118 -25.59 20.72 30.84
N GLY A 119 -24.43 20.60 30.17
CA GLY A 119 -23.13 21.04 30.66
C GLY A 119 -22.56 20.22 31.83
N THR A 120 -23.29 19.21 32.32
CA THR A 120 -22.91 18.41 33.51
C THR A 120 -22.44 16.99 33.16
N GLY A 121 -22.49 16.62 31.88
CA GLY A 121 -22.11 15.31 31.37
C GLY A 121 -21.42 15.44 30.02
N LEU A 122 -20.84 14.38 29.50
CA LEU A 122 -20.09 14.37 28.24
C LEU A 122 -20.42 13.16 27.38
N ARG A 123 -20.14 13.27 26.08
CA ARG A 123 -20.26 12.20 25.11
C ARG A 123 -18.94 11.94 24.43
N ALA A 124 -18.64 10.67 24.17
CA ALA A 124 -17.49 10.25 23.37
C ALA A 124 -17.92 9.29 22.27
N PHE A 125 -17.30 9.38 21.10
CA PHE A 125 -17.68 8.59 19.92
C PHE A 125 -16.54 7.68 19.49
N TYR A 126 -16.83 6.43 19.13
CA TYR A 126 -15.84 5.44 18.70
C TYR A 126 -16.28 4.70 17.44
N LEU A 127 -15.31 4.23 16.66
CA LEU A 127 -15.50 3.24 15.60
C LEU A 127 -15.62 1.85 16.20
N GLY A 128 -16.70 1.14 15.90
CA GLY A 128 -16.89 -0.23 16.35
C GLY A 128 -18.34 -0.68 16.40
N ALA A 129 -18.56 -1.82 17.06
CA ALA A 129 -19.88 -2.38 17.30
C ALA A 129 -19.97 -2.84 18.76
N MET A 130 -20.98 -2.35 19.48
CA MET A 130 -21.28 -2.73 20.87
C MET A 130 -22.78 -2.76 21.10
N ALA A 131 -23.23 -3.57 22.06
CA ALA A 131 -24.63 -3.56 22.43
C ALA A 131 -24.96 -2.32 23.27
N SER A 132 -26.11 -1.69 23.02
CA SER A 132 -26.61 -0.63 23.89
C SER A 132 -26.88 -1.20 25.29
N ARG A 133 -26.29 -0.56 26.29
CA ARG A 133 -26.38 -0.92 27.71
C ARG A 133 -26.32 0.34 28.55
N LYS A 134 -27.05 0.34 29.66
CA LYS A 134 -27.09 1.48 30.57
C LYS A 134 -26.82 1.03 31.99
N ASP A 135 -25.88 1.69 32.63
CA ASP A 135 -25.66 1.57 34.07
C ASP A 135 -26.13 2.87 34.75
N ASN A 136 -27.29 2.78 35.42
CA ASN A 136 -27.89 3.86 36.20
C ASN A 136 -27.71 3.59 37.69
N ALA A 137 -26.49 3.69 38.20
CA ALA A 137 -26.21 3.38 39.59
C ALA A 137 -26.97 4.33 40.55
N HIS A 138 -27.25 5.58 40.14
CA HIS A 138 -27.94 6.55 40.99
C HIS A 138 -29.46 6.48 41.07
N LYS A 139 -30.15 5.71 40.20
CA LYS A 139 -31.63 5.72 40.15
C LYS A 139 -32.30 4.53 40.85
N SER A 140 -31.54 3.51 41.23
CA SER A 140 -32.07 2.36 42.00
C SER A 140 -32.00 2.58 43.52
N LYS A 141 -32.69 3.60 44.03
CA LYS A 141 -33.23 3.73 45.41
C LYS A 141 -33.75 5.16 45.65
N ARG A 142 -34.99 5.41 45.25
CA ARG A 142 -35.84 6.44 45.88
C ARG A 142 -37.20 5.84 46.19
N VAL A 143 -37.22 4.91 47.16
CA VAL A 143 -38.42 4.53 47.91
C VAL A 143 -37.99 4.40 49.37
N GLY A 144 -38.61 5.18 50.26
CA GLY A 144 -38.37 5.15 51.70
C GLY A 144 -37.12 5.94 52.13
N GLY A 145 -37.33 7.13 52.68
CA GLY A 145 -36.26 8.02 53.12
C GLY A 145 -35.30 7.39 54.12
N GLN A 146 -34.08 7.11 53.66
CA GLN A 146 -32.84 7.08 54.44
C GLN A 146 -31.68 7.24 53.45
N ALA A 147 -31.00 8.38 53.52
CA ALA A 147 -29.78 8.63 52.76
C ALA A 147 -28.63 7.88 53.43
N GLY A 148 -28.02 6.91 52.75
CA GLY A 148 -26.86 6.22 53.29
C GLY A 148 -26.74 4.77 52.84
N ALA A 149 -26.20 4.56 51.64
CA ALA A 149 -25.36 3.41 51.33
C ALA A 149 -24.63 3.72 50.01
N ALA A 150 -23.47 4.37 50.10
CA ALA A 150 -22.51 4.43 49.01
C ALA A 150 -22.15 2.98 48.62
N ARG A 151 -22.19 2.65 47.31
CA ARG A 151 -21.72 1.35 46.82
C ARG A 151 -20.19 1.35 46.67
N LEU A 152 -19.63 0.14 46.76
CA LEU A 152 -18.27 -0.23 47.17
C LEU A 152 -17.10 0.16 46.24
N ASP A 153 -17.28 1.02 45.24
CA ASP A 153 -16.31 1.20 44.14
C ASP A 153 -16.26 2.62 43.53
N GLY A 154 -17.11 3.56 43.96
CA GLY A 154 -16.96 4.99 43.65
C GLY A 154 -17.04 5.36 42.16
N LEU A 155 -17.93 4.74 41.39
CA LEU A 155 -17.99 4.86 39.92
C LEU A 155 -19.05 5.86 39.39
N PHE A 156 -18.78 6.43 38.21
CA PHE A 156 -19.68 7.33 37.44
C PHE A 156 -20.80 6.58 36.69
N ASP A 157 -21.89 7.29 36.37
CA ASP A 157 -23.01 6.80 35.54
C ASP A 157 -22.64 6.83 34.04
N ILE A 158 -22.97 5.77 33.29
CA ILE A 158 -22.63 5.65 31.87
C ILE A 158 -23.70 4.89 31.07
N GLU A 159 -23.97 5.36 29.86
CA GLU A 159 -24.78 4.68 28.85
C GLU A 159 -23.98 4.45 27.57
N PHE A 160 -23.96 3.21 27.10
CA PHE A 160 -23.40 2.81 25.82
C PHE A 160 -24.54 2.77 24.80
N PHE A 161 -24.36 3.46 23.67
CA PHE A 161 -25.25 3.47 22.53
C PHE A 161 -24.55 2.84 21.33
N GLY A 162 -24.99 1.65 20.90
CA GLY A 162 -24.41 0.99 19.73
C GLY A 162 -25.41 0.39 18.75
N HIS A 163 -26.66 0.14 19.16
CA HIS A 163 -27.71 -0.31 18.22
C HIS A 163 -29.11 0.23 18.51
N ASN A 164 -29.33 0.79 19.70
CA ASN A 164 -30.59 1.35 20.16
C ASN A 164 -30.35 2.70 20.84
N GLY A 165 -31.27 3.62 20.61
CA GLY A 165 -31.30 4.97 21.18
C GLY A 165 -30.87 6.06 20.19
N PHE A 166 -30.64 7.24 20.75
CA PHE A 166 -29.94 8.33 20.08
C PHE A 166 -29.17 9.12 21.12
N VAL A 167 -28.06 9.71 20.69
CA VAL A 167 -27.30 10.66 21.49
C VAL A 167 -27.50 12.06 20.93
N THR A 168 -27.61 13.06 21.79
CA THR A 168 -27.66 14.46 21.32
C THR A 168 -26.25 14.90 20.92
N VAL A 169 -26.13 15.73 19.88
CA VAL A 169 -24.82 16.22 19.43
C VAL A 169 -24.77 17.74 19.59
N THR A 170 -23.74 18.25 20.26
CA THR A 170 -23.58 19.68 20.57
C THR A 170 -22.49 20.36 19.76
N GLY A 171 -21.42 19.64 19.38
CA GLY A 171 -20.21 20.26 18.82
C GLY A 171 -19.37 21.01 19.84
N GLU A 172 -19.76 20.98 21.12
CA GLU A 172 -19.01 21.62 22.20
C GLU A 172 -17.91 20.68 22.66
N ALA A 173 -16.85 20.54 21.86
CA ALA A 173 -15.70 19.71 22.15
C ALA A 173 -15.16 20.00 23.57
N THR A 174 -14.81 18.95 24.32
CA THR A 174 -14.22 19.14 25.65
C THR A 174 -12.86 19.86 25.55
N PRO A 175 -12.41 20.56 26.60
CA PRO A 175 -11.08 21.16 26.61
C PRO A 175 -9.98 20.15 26.28
N ASN A 176 -10.14 18.89 26.70
CA ASN A 176 -9.19 17.84 26.42
C ASN A 176 -9.23 17.40 24.94
N THR A 177 -10.42 17.30 24.34
CA THR A 177 -10.57 17.06 22.90
C THR A 177 -9.87 18.15 22.08
N GLN A 178 -9.95 19.40 22.52
CA GLN A 178 -9.28 20.52 21.88
C GLN A 178 -7.77 20.50 22.11
N LEU A 179 -7.35 20.28 23.36
CA LEU A 179 -5.96 20.21 23.79
C LEU A 179 -5.19 19.06 23.13
N TRP A 180 -5.86 17.94 22.88
CA TRP A 180 -5.26 16.73 22.29
C TRP A 180 -5.41 16.67 20.75
N GLY A 181 -6.03 17.67 20.12
CA GLY A 181 -6.19 17.70 18.66
C GLY A 181 -7.14 16.63 18.13
N LEU A 182 -8.17 16.27 18.90
CA LEU A 182 -9.10 15.17 18.62
C LEU A 182 -10.41 15.65 17.97
N GLN A 183 -10.50 16.92 17.55
CA GLN A 183 -11.71 17.55 16.99
C GLN A 183 -12.24 16.83 15.74
N ASP A 184 -11.36 16.19 14.97
CA ASP A 184 -11.70 15.38 13.78
C ASP A 184 -11.36 13.89 13.94
N THR A 185 -11.15 13.42 15.18
CA THR A 185 -10.72 12.03 15.44
C THR A 185 -11.84 11.19 16.02
N VAL A 186 -12.19 10.07 15.38
CA VAL A 186 -13.05 9.03 15.98
C VAL A 186 -12.27 7.73 16.03
N ALA A 187 -11.72 7.39 17.19
CA ALA A 187 -10.86 6.21 17.35
C ALA A 187 -11.65 4.91 17.39
N PRO A 188 -11.05 3.75 17.07
CA PRO A 188 -11.64 2.46 17.38
C PRO A 188 -11.88 2.27 18.88
N VAL A 189 -12.92 1.52 19.25
CA VAL A 189 -13.23 1.26 20.66
C VAL A 189 -11.99 0.71 21.41
N SER A 190 -11.49 1.49 22.36
CA SER A 190 -10.24 1.18 23.06
C SER A 190 -10.36 -0.05 23.98
N PRO A 191 -9.25 -0.74 24.29
CA PRO A 191 -9.25 -1.84 25.26
C PRO A 191 -9.78 -1.42 26.65
N GLY A 192 -9.56 -0.15 27.04
CA GLY A 192 -10.07 0.41 28.28
C GLY A 192 -11.60 0.48 28.30
N VAL A 193 -12.20 0.91 27.19
CA VAL A 193 -13.66 0.93 27.01
C VAL A 193 -14.23 -0.49 26.98
N GLN A 194 -13.59 -1.43 26.29
CA GLN A 194 -14.01 -2.85 26.27
C GLN A 194 -13.96 -3.47 27.66
N LYS A 195 -12.87 -3.23 28.41
CA LYS A 195 -12.71 -3.71 29.78
C LYS A 195 -13.76 -3.13 30.72
N LEU A 196 -14.05 -1.84 30.63
CA LEU A 196 -15.11 -1.21 31.42
C LEU A 196 -16.47 -1.83 31.11
N TYR A 197 -16.79 -2.00 29.82
CA TYR A 197 -18.04 -2.61 29.39
C TYR A 197 -18.18 -4.05 29.95
N ALA A 198 -17.14 -4.88 29.82
CA ALA A 198 -17.10 -6.23 30.35
C ALA A 198 -17.28 -6.27 31.88
N GLN A 199 -16.60 -5.36 32.59
CA GLN A 199 -16.70 -5.25 34.05
C GLN A 199 -18.10 -4.89 34.53
N ARG A 200 -18.79 -3.97 33.84
CA ARG A 200 -20.13 -3.50 34.23
C ARG A 200 -21.24 -4.49 33.90
N PHE A 201 -21.11 -5.22 32.80
CA PHE A 201 -22.21 -6.01 32.25
C PHE A 201 -21.94 -7.53 32.20
N GLY A 202 -20.73 -7.98 32.56
CA GLY A 202 -20.38 -9.41 32.66
C GLY A 202 -20.08 -10.10 31.33
N ASP A 203 -19.90 -9.37 30.23
CA ASP A 203 -19.65 -9.90 28.90
C ASP A 203 -18.14 -9.91 28.56
N THR A 204 -17.52 -11.08 28.35
CA THR A 204 -16.08 -11.23 28.07
C THR A 204 -15.73 -11.62 26.63
N GLY A 205 -16.69 -11.62 25.69
CA GLY A 205 -16.47 -11.98 24.28
C GLY A 205 -16.51 -10.76 23.34
N PRO A 206 -15.99 -10.87 22.09
CA PRO A 206 -16.32 -9.89 21.06
C PRO A 206 -17.84 -9.92 20.87
N LEU A 207 -18.49 -8.77 20.95
CA LEU A 207 -19.94 -8.64 20.83
C LEU A 207 -20.30 -8.16 19.41
N PRO A 208 -20.39 -9.04 18.39
CA PRO A 208 -20.99 -8.68 17.13
C PRO A 208 -22.50 -8.54 17.34
N VAL A 209 -23.07 -7.39 16.95
CA VAL A 209 -24.49 -7.35 16.62
C VAL A 209 -24.66 -8.19 15.35
N PRO A 210 -25.54 -9.21 15.32
CA PRO A 210 -25.74 -10.01 14.11
C PRO A 210 -26.09 -9.11 12.91
N GLY A 211 -25.25 -9.15 11.87
CA GLY A 211 -25.41 -8.34 10.65
C GLY A 211 -24.45 -7.14 10.51
N ALA A 212 -23.59 -6.86 11.49
CA ALA A 212 -22.71 -5.68 11.46
C ALA A 212 -21.56 -5.84 10.46
N LEU A 213 -21.34 -4.79 9.64
CA LEU A 213 -20.11 -4.64 8.87
C LEU A 213 -18.94 -4.69 9.86
N THR A 214 -18.19 -5.79 9.82
CA THR A 214 -16.89 -5.88 10.49
C THR A 214 -15.96 -4.91 9.78
N VAL A 215 -15.59 -3.81 10.46
CA VAL A 215 -14.43 -3.02 10.08
C VAL A 215 -13.20 -3.89 10.38
N THR A 216 -12.83 -4.76 9.45
CA THR A 216 -11.53 -5.44 9.46
C THR A 216 -10.51 -4.45 8.90
N GLY A 217 -10.08 -3.53 9.75
CA GLY A 217 -8.98 -2.60 9.49
C GLY A 217 -8.07 -2.61 10.69
N GLU A 218 -7.02 -3.43 10.64
CA GLU A 218 -5.89 -3.37 11.54
C GLU A 218 -5.17 -2.02 11.36
N ALA A 219 -5.60 -1.00 12.10
CA ALA A 219 -4.84 0.22 12.31
C ALA A 219 -4.44 0.29 13.78
N ASN A 220 -3.28 -0.29 14.08
CA ASN A 220 -2.35 0.00 15.19
C ASN A 220 -2.93 0.66 16.46
N LEU A 221 -3.66 -0.13 17.25
CA LEU A 221 -4.22 0.22 18.56
C LEU A 221 -3.24 0.00 19.75
N ALA A 222 -1.92 0.06 19.53
CA ALA A 222 -0.92 -0.32 20.54
C ALA A 222 0.09 0.78 20.96
N ALA A 223 -0.12 2.07 20.64
CA ALA A 223 0.91 3.10 20.83
C ALA A 223 0.48 4.36 21.61
N LEU A 224 -0.04 4.22 22.83
CA LEU A 224 -0.29 5.35 23.75
C LEU A 224 0.31 5.10 25.15
N GLY A 225 1.64 4.99 25.21
CA GLY A 225 2.41 4.84 26.46
C GLY A 225 3.55 5.86 26.58
N PRO A 226 4.28 5.91 27.71
CA PRO A 226 5.47 6.75 27.92
C PRO A 226 6.72 6.23 27.16
N GLU A 227 6.57 5.23 26.31
CA GLU A 227 7.66 4.61 25.58
C GLU A 227 8.22 5.55 24.50
N LYS A 228 9.55 5.59 24.40
CA LYS A 228 10.28 6.27 23.31
C LYS A 228 9.82 5.77 21.95
N LEU A 229 9.87 6.64 20.96
CA LEU A 229 9.44 6.34 19.60
C LEU A 229 10.53 5.66 18.76
N GLY A 230 11.76 5.59 19.27
CA GLY A 230 12.92 5.01 18.60
C GLY A 230 13.40 5.84 17.41
N TRP A 231 13.30 7.16 17.48
CA TRP A 231 13.73 8.04 16.37
C TRP A 231 15.21 7.89 16.05
N THR A 232 15.57 8.05 14.77
CA THR A 232 16.94 8.36 14.38
C THR A 232 17.22 9.86 14.58
N MET A 233 18.50 10.26 14.67
CA MET A 233 18.87 11.68 14.74
C MET A 233 18.39 12.47 13.52
N ASP A 234 18.34 11.85 12.34
CA ASP A 234 17.83 12.50 11.12
C ASP A 234 16.32 12.74 11.18
N GLN A 235 15.56 11.79 11.73
CA GLN A 235 14.12 11.97 11.95
C GLN A 235 13.85 13.06 13.00
N ALA A 236 14.59 13.04 14.10
CA ALA A 236 14.49 14.08 15.12
C ALA A 236 14.83 15.46 14.56
N ARG A 237 15.86 15.55 13.69
CA ARG A 237 16.23 16.77 13.00
C ARG A 237 15.10 17.25 12.09
N GLU A 238 14.58 16.40 11.23
CA GLU A 238 13.45 16.75 10.36
C GLU A 238 12.25 17.28 11.18
N TYR A 239 11.89 16.57 12.26
CA TYR A 239 10.70 16.90 13.03
C TYR A 239 10.85 18.19 13.82
N LEU A 240 12.05 18.43 14.34
CA LEU A 240 12.37 19.63 15.09
C LEU A 240 12.50 20.86 14.18
N PHE A 241 13.17 20.74 13.04
CA PHE A 241 13.41 21.87 12.13
C PHE A 241 12.19 22.28 11.29
N ASP A 242 11.16 21.44 11.23
CA ASP A 242 9.84 21.86 10.74
C ASP A 242 9.12 22.80 11.73
N CYS A 243 9.60 22.88 12.97
CA CYS A 243 9.10 23.82 13.99
C CYS A 243 10.03 25.04 14.05
N SER A 244 9.45 26.23 14.20
CA SER A 244 10.25 27.44 14.45
C SER A 244 10.93 27.36 15.82
N ALA A 245 12.19 27.77 15.91
CA ALA A 245 12.88 27.95 17.18
C ALA A 245 12.55 29.31 17.85
N SER A 246 11.91 30.24 17.12
CA SER A 246 11.43 31.53 17.66
C SER A 246 10.10 31.36 18.43
N VAL A 247 10.14 30.60 19.52
CA VAL A 247 8.96 30.21 20.31
C VAL A 247 9.08 30.66 21.76
N SER A 248 8.02 30.47 22.55
CA SER A 248 8.09 30.80 23.98
C SER A 248 9.16 29.96 24.69
N ARG A 249 9.73 30.49 25.77
CA ARG A 249 10.75 29.77 26.55
C ARG A 249 10.25 28.40 27.04
N ALA A 250 8.95 28.27 27.32
CA ALA A 250 8.35 27.02 27.77
C ALA A 250 8.28 25.97 26.65
N GLU A 251 7.85 26.36 25.44
CA GLU A 251 7.79 25.47 24.29
C GLU A 251 9.18 25.05 23.82
N TRP A 252 10.12 26.01 23.82
CA TRP A 252 11.53 25.73 23.57
C TRP A 252 12.03 24.68 24.56
N VAL A 253 11.87 24.87 25.88
CA VAL A 253 12.26 23.87 26.90
C VAL A 253 11.59 22.52 26.65
N ASN A 254 10.31 22.48 26.30
CA ASN A 254 9.59 21.24 26.03
C ASN A 254 10.13 20.49 24.81
N ALA A 255 10.53 21.19 23.75
CA ALA A 255 11.17 20.59 22.59
C ALA A 255 12.52 19.95 22.95
N LEU A 256 13.32 20.63 23.77
CA LEU A 256 14.55 20.05 24.32
C LEU A 256 14.27 18.84 25.22
N MET A 257 13.24 18.90 26.08
CA MET A 257 12.84 17.78 26.93
C MET A 257 12.36 16.57 26.12
N ALA A 258 11.66 16.78 25.00
CA ALA A 258 11.22 15.72 24.11
C ALA A 258 12.41 14.99 23.47
N LEU A 259 13.40 15.73 22.97
CA LEU A 259 14.64 15.17 22.42
C LEU A 259 15.48 14.49 23.51
N HIS A 260 15.63 15.13 24.67
CA HIS A 260 16.34 14.56 25.81
C HIS A 260 15.67 13.25 26.28
N HIS A 261 14.34 13.19 26.30
CA HIS A 261 13.60 11.97 26.61
C HIS A 261 13.81 10.89 25.55
N GLU A 262 13.76 11.25 24.27
CA GLU A 262 13.87 10.30 23.16
C GLU A 262 15.27 9.67 23.05
N PHE A 263 16.33 10.45 23.33
CA PHE A 263 17.72 10.07 23.16
C PHE A 263 18.53 9.95 24.46
N ASP A 264 17.86 9.81 25.61
CA ASP A 264 18.52 9.68 26.92
C ASP A 264 19.51 10.81 27.27
N GLY A 265 19.28 12.01 26.74
CA GLY A 265 20.14 13.16 26.96
C GLY A 265 21.51 13.09 26.26
N SER A 266 21.65 12.32 25.18
CA SER A 266 22.91 12.19 24.43
C SER A 266 23.51 13.52 23.95
N GLU A 267 24.84 13.57 23.80
CA GLU A 267 25.52 14.77 23.26
C GLU A 267 25.08 15.10 21.83
N ASP A 268 24.83 14.10 20.97
CA ASP A 268 24.35 14.33 19.61
C ASP A 268 22.96 15.00 19.58
N ALA A 269 22.07 14.65 20.53
CA ALA A 269 20.76 15.28 20.66
C ALA A 269 20.86 16.69 21.26
N LEU A 270 21.84 16.93 22.13
CA LEU A 270 22.18 18.25 22.65
C LEU A 270 22.71 19.15 21.52
N ASP A 271 23.59 18.64 20.66
CA ASP A 271 24.10 19.35 19.50
C ASP A 271 22.97 19.71 18.53
N LEU A 272 22.06 18.76 18.27
CA LEU A 272 20.87 19.02 17.44
C LEU A 272 19.95 20.07 18.07
N ALA A 273 19.75 20.01 19.38
CA ALA A 273 18.95 20.99 20.11
C ALA A 273 19.59 22.39 20.07
N ASP A 274 20.92 22.49 20.18
CA ASP A 274 21.67 23.74 20.06
C ASP A 274 21.59 24.30 18.63
N GLU A 275 21.79 23.44 17.63
CA GLU A 275 21.69 23.77 16.19
C GLU A 275 20.31 24.36 15.85
N TRP A 276 19.24 23.72 16.31
CA TRP A 276 17.89 24.22 16.13
C TRP A 276 17.65 25.51 16.91
N SER A 277 18.07 25.55 18.18
CA SER A 277 17.93 26.74 19.03
C SER A 277 18.60 27.97 18.43
N ALA A 278 19.74 27.79 17.74
CA ALA A 278 20.49 28.86 17.08
C ALA A 278 19.73 29.52 15.92
N THR A 279 18.68 28.86 15.39
CA THR A 279 17.81 29.45 14.36
C THR A 279 16.75 30.40 14.94
N GLY A 280 16.57 30.44 16.26
CA GLY A 280 15.54 31.23 16.94
C GLY A 280 16.03 32.60 17.41
N ASP A 281 15.14 33.59 17.39
CA ASP A 281 15.45 34.99 17.73
C ASP A 281 15.90 35.21 19.19
N SER A 282 15.61 34.25 20.06
CA SER A 282 15.92 34.32 21.50
C SER A 282 17.14 33.49 21.92
N TYR A 283 17.92 33.00 20.95
CA TYR A 283 19.10 32.18 21.22
C TYR A 283 20.17 32.96 22.03
N ALA A 284 20.47 32.48 23.24
CA ALA A 284 21.43 33.10 24.15
C ALA A 284 22.84 32.45 24.11
N GLY A 285 23.07 31.55 23.14
CA GLY A 285 24.31 30.79 23.00
C GLY A 285 24.27 29.41 23.68
N ARG A 286 25.13 28.50 23.22
CA ARG A 286 25.20 27.09 23.62
C ARG A 286 25.16 26.82 25.13
N LYS A 287 25.78 27.68 25.94
CA LYS A 287 25.77 27.55 27.41
C LYS A 287 24.36 27.58 28.03
N ASP A 288 23.41 28.28 27.42
CA ASP A 288 22.02 28.33 27.89
C ASP A 288 21.22 27.07 27.53
N VAL A 289 21.55 26.46 26.38
CA VAL A 289 21.02 25.14 25.96
C VAL A 289 21.55 24.06 26.90
N GLU A 290 22.88 23.99 27.07
CA GLU A 290 23.57 23.02 27.95
C GLU A 290 23.06 23.10 29.39
N GLY A 291 22.98 24.31 29.96
CA GLY A 291 22.52 24.50 31.34
C GLY A 291 21.07 24.05 31.57
N ARG A 292 20.23 24.07 30.54
CA ARG A 292 18.86 23.54 30.59
C ARG A 292 18.84 22.03 30.37
N TRP A 293 19.60 21.54 29.40
CA TRP A 293 19.76 20.12 29.10
C TRP A 293 20.17 19.33 30.34
N ASP A 294 21.19 19.81 31.07
CA ASP A 294 21.71 19.17 32.28
C ASP A 294 20.72 19.16 33.46
N SER A 295 19.72 20.03 33.43
CA SER A 295 18.70 20.15 34.47
C SER A 295 17.57 19.12 34.34
N PHE A 296 17.42 18.51 33.17
CA PHE A 296 16.35 17.55 32.90
C PHE A 296 16.59 16.21 33.63
N GLY A 297 15.51 15.53 33.99
CA GLY A 297 15.56 14.23 34.70
C GLY A 297 15.82 14.29 36.21
N ARG A 298 15.99 15.49 36.81
CA ARG A 298 16.26 15.66 38.25
C ARG A 298 15.03 15.77 39.15
N ASP A 299 13.81 15.87 38.60
CA ASP A 299 12.56 16.03 39.36
C ASP A 299 11.50 14.99 38.94
N ARG A 300 10.95 14.22 39.90
CA ARG A 300 10.08 13.04 39.66
C ARG A 300 8.59 13.31 39.94
N GLY A 301 8.10 14.51 39.59
CA GLY A 301 6.76 14.97 39.98
C GLY A 301 5.68 14.97 38.90
N GLY A 302 6.02 14.82 37.61
CA GLY A 302 5.06 14.95 36.50
C GLY A 302 5.34 14.03 35.31
N PRO A 303 4.36 13.85 34.40
CA PRO A 303 4.51 13.02 33.21
C PRO A 303 5.58 13.61 32.27
N PRO A 304 6.45 12.79 31.64
CA PRO A 304 7.52 13.28 30.79
C PRO A 304 6.97 13.90 29.50
N ILE A 305 7.59 14.99 29.04
CA ILE A 305 7.41 15.49 27.67
C ILE A 305 8.20 14.56 26.75
N THR A 306 7.53 13.93 25.79
CA THR A 306 8.08 12.86 24.93
C THR A 306 8.12 13.28 23.46
N GLY A 307 8.76 12.49 22.60
CA GLY A 307 8.72 12.70 21.15
C GLY A 307 7.30 12.79 20.57
N ARG A 308 6.30 12.14 21.20
CA ARG A 308 4.89 12.28 20.79
C ARG A 308 4.37 13.72 20.98
N TRP A 309 4.81 14.44 22.01
CA TRP A 309 4.48 15.85 22.21
C TRP A 309 5.08 16.72 21.10
N LEU A 310 6.36 16.49 20.74
CA LEU A 310 7.03 17.26 19.68
C LEU A 310 6.35 17.07 18.33
N LEU A 311 5.90 15.85 17.99
CA LEU A 311 5.12 15.61 16.77
C LEU A 311 3.76 16.31 16.77
N SER A 312 3.07 16.35 17.91
CA SER A 312 1.83 17.12 18.04
C SER A 312 2.09 18.61 17.89
N TRP A 313 3.10 19.13 18.57
CA TRP A 313 3.46 20.54 18.51
C TRP A 313 3.94 20.98 17.12
N ARG A 314 4.70 20.14 16.40
CA ARG A 314 5.02 20.33 14.97
C ARG A 314 3.77 20.49 14.14
N ARG A 315 2.80 19.58 14.30
CA ARG A 315 1.51 19.66 13.60
C ARG A 315 0.77 20.96 13.93
N ASP A 316 0.79 21.40 15.18
CA ASP A 316 0.13 22.64 15.63
C ASP A 316 0.82 23.90 15.08
N GLN A 317 2.15 23.94 15.03
CA GLN A 317 2.94 25.03 14.42
C GLN A 317 2.69 25.12 12.91
N MET A 318 2.63 23.97 12.23
CA MET A 318 2.30 23.91 10.81
C MET A 318 0.84 24.35 10.55
N ALA A 319 -0.08 24.01 11.45
CA ALA A 319 -1.47 24.50 11.41
C ALA A 319 -1.54 26.02 11.65
N ALA A 320 -0.79 26.56 12.62
CA ALA A 320 -0.73 28.00 12.90
C ALA A 320 -0.14 28.82 11.74
N SER A 321 0.87 28.28 11.04
CA SER A 321 1.42 28.88 9.80
C SER A 321 0.38 28.91 8.68
N ASN A 322 -0.43 27.86 8.55
CA ASN A 322 -1.58 27.85 7.64
C ASN A 322 -2.65 28.86 8.07
N ASP A 323 -2.95 28.99 9.37
CA ASP A 323 -3.91 29.97 9.89
C ASP A 323 -3.45 31.43 9.66
N GLU A 324 -2.15 31.71 9.71
CA GLU A 324 -1.59 33.03 9.37
C GLU A 324 -1.70 33.33 7.88
N ARG A 325 -1.40 32.35 7.02
CA ARG A 325 -1.59 32.47 5.57
C ARG A 325 -3.07 32.64 5.20
N MET A 326 -3.97 31.94 5.89
CA MET A 326 -5.42 32.10 5.75
C MET A 326 -5.89 33.49 6.19
N ARG A 327 -5.37 34.01 7.32
CA ARG A 327 -5.63 35.40 7.75
C ARG A 327 -5.12 36.42 6.73
N GLY A 328 -3.95 36.19 6.14
CA GLY A 328 -3.40 37.00 5.06
C GLY A 328 -4.28 36.99 3.80
N ALA A 329 -4.71 35.79 3.37
CA ALA A 329 -5.61 35.64 2.24
C ALA A 329 -6.96 36.34 2.48
N LEU A 330 -7.52 36.23 3.69
CA LEU A 330 -8.76 36.91 4.05
C LEU A 330 -8.60 38.44 4.08
N ALA A 331 -7.49 38.95 4.59
CA ALA A 331 -7.19 40.38 4.60
C ALA A 331 -7.04 40.93 3.17
N GLU A 332 -6.43 40.17 2.27
CA GLU A 332 -6.31 40.53 0.86
C GLU A 332 -7.67 40.52 0.14
N MET A 333 -8.53 39.52 0.39
CA MET A 333 -9.91 39.52 -0.11
C MET A 333 -10.67 40.77 0.35
N GLN A 334 -10.56 41.14 1.63
CA GLN A 334 -11.18 42.35 2.17
C GLN A 334 -10.68 43.62 1.48
N ARG A 335 -9.36 43.72 1.23
CA ARG A 335 -8.75 44.84 0.52
C ARG A 335 -9.29 44.96 -0.91
N LEU A 336 -9.25 43.87 -1.67
CA LEU A 336 -9.72 43.82 -3.06
C LEU A 336 -11.20 44.20 -3.17
N LEU A 337 -12.05 43.69 -2.26
CA LEU A 337 -13.48 43.99 -2.25
C LEU A 337 -13.76 45.46 -1.92
N LYS A 338 -13.00 46.06 -1.00
CA LYS A 338 -13.13 47.48 -0.64
C LYS A 338 -12.73 48.42 -1.78
N GLU A 339 -11.77 48.00 -2.62
CA GLU A 339 -11.25 48.79 -3.75
C GLU A 339 -12.15 48.74 -5.00
N ALA A 340 -13.07 47.77 -5.12
CA ALA A 340 -14.03 47.75 -6.23
C ALA A 340 -15.00 48.95 -6.16
N PRO A 341 -15.03 49.87 -7.14
CA PRO A 341 -15.89 51.06 -7.11
C PRO A 341 -17.35 50.79 -7.53
N ASP A 342 -17.60 49.70 -8.25
CA ASP A 342 -18.92 49.35 -8.78
C ASP A 342 -19.08 47.82 -8.94
N MET A 343 -20.32 47.40 -9.25
CA MET A 343 -20.68 45.98 -9.40
C MET A 343 -19.95 45.31 -10.57
N LEU A 344 -19.71 46.05 -11.67
CA LEU A 344 -19.02 45.51 -12.84
C LEU A 344 -17.57 45.16 -12.50
N THR A 345 -16.88 46.05 -11.77
CA THR A 345 -15.51 45.85 -11.31
C THR A 345 -15.42 44.76 -10.26
N LEU A 346 -16.40 44.70 -9.34
CA LEU A 346 -16.53 43.62 -8.38
C LEU A 346 -16.56 42.27 -9.10
N GLN A 347 -17.45 42.10 -10.08
CA GLN A 347 -17.64 40.83 -10.81
C GLN A 347 -16.49 40.49 -11.77
N THR A 348 -15.96 41.46 -12.51
CA THR A 348 -15.02 41.17 -13.62
C THR A 348 -13.55 41.26 -13.24
N ARG A 349 -13.19 41.99 -12.17
CA ARG A 349 -11.80 42.18 -11.74
C ARG A 349 -11.51 41.61 -10.36
N VAL A 350 -12.41 41.80 -9.40
CA VAL A 350 -12.15 41.36 -8.02
C VAL A 350 -12.50 39.89 -7.79
N MET A 351 -13.63 39.41 -8.31
CA MET A 351 -14.03 38.01 -8.13
C MET A 351 -13.01 36.98 -8.63
N PRO A 352 -12.28 37.18 -9.76
CA PRO A 352 -11.21 36.28 -10.18
C PRO A 352 -10.06 36.15 -9.18
N ASP A 353 -9.64 37.25 -8.55
CA ASP A 353 -8.57 37.24 -7.55
C ASP A 353 -9.04 36.61 -6.23
N VAL A 354 -10.28 36.90 -5.82
CA VAL A 354 -10.95 36.20 -4.70
C VAL A 354 -11.03 34.69 -4.98
N SER A 355 -11.31 34.29 -6.22
CA SER A 355 -11.38 32.88 -6.63
C SER A 355 -10.00 32.20 -6.59
N ARG A 356 -8.93 32.92 -6.98
CA ARG A 356 -7.56 32.42 -6.89
C ARG A 356 -7.14 32.17 -5.44
N LEU A 357 -7.46 33.10 -4.54
CA LEU A 357 -7.19 32.96 -3.10
C LEU A 357 -8.01 31.80 -2.50
N LEU A 358 -9.23 31.55 -2.99
CA LEU A 358 -10.06 30.40 -2.58
C LEU A 358 -9.57 29.06 -3.16
N LEU A 359 -8.80 29.03 -4.25
CA LEU A 359 -8.15 27.79 -4.70
C LEU A 359 -7.03 27.37 -3.74
N GLU A 360 -6.30 28.35 -3.20
CA GLU A 360 -5.25 28.10 -2.22
C GLU A 360 -5.83 27.81 -0.83
N PHE A 361 -6.93 28.48 -0.45
CA PHE A 361 -7.60 28.32 0.84
C PHE A 361 -9.12 28.11 0.69
N PRO A 362 -9.58 26.92 0.25
CA PRO A 362 -11.01 26.65 0.00
C PRO A 362 -11.90 26.81 1.24
N ILE A 363 -11.32 26.64 2.42
CA ILE A 363 -12.01 26.79 3.71
C ILE A 363 -12.55 28.21 3.95
N LEU A 364 -11.99 29.24 3.30
CA LEU A 364 -12.42 30.64 3.41
C LEU A 364 -13.66 30.96 2.56
N GLU A 365 -14.29 29.98 1.89
CA GLU A 365 -15.44 30.21 1.00
C GLU A 365 -16.62 30.89 1.70
N ILE A 366 -16.85 30.60 2.98
CA ILE A 366 -17.95 31.17 3.76
C ILE A 366 -17.69 32.64 4.09
N GLU A 367 -16.47 32.96 4.52
CA GLU A 367 -16.01 34.31 4.81
C GLU A 367 -16.00 35.15 3.53
N ALA A 368 -15.44 34.60 2.44
CA ALA A 368 -15.45 35.22 1.12
C ALA A 368 -16.88 35.48 0.63
N TYR A 369 -17.81 34.55 0.81
CA TYR A 369 -19.23 34.77 0.51
C TYR A 369 -19.79 35.95 1.29
N SER A 370 -19.54 35.97 2.59
CA SER A 370 -20.05 37.02 3.49
C SER A 370 -19.51 38.39 3.10
N LEU A 371 -18.23 38.48 2.77
CA LEU A 371 -17.58 39.72 2.33
C LEU A 371 -18.12 40.20 0.97
N VAL A 372 -18.24 39.29 0.00
CA VAL A 372 -18.76 39.60 -1.34
C VAL A 372 -20.24 40.00 -1.30
N ALA A 373 -21.06 39.28 -0.53
CA ALA A 373 -22.46 39.62 -0.35
C ALA A 373 -22.64 40.96 0.37
N GLY A 374 -21.79 41.26 1.35
CA GLY A 374 -21.75 42.57 2.02
C GLY A 374 -21.43 43.69 1.04
N ARG A 375 -20.38 43.53 0.24
CA ARG A 375 -19.97 44.53 -0.75
C ARG A 375 -20.99 44.74 -1.85
N ALA A 376 -21.60 43.67 -2.36
CA ALA A 376 -22.65 43.76 -3.37
C ALA A 376 -23.91 44.46 -2.86
N LYS A 377 -24.23 44.31 -1.57
CA LYS A 377 -25.36 45.00 -0.94
C LYS A 377 -25.17 46.52 -0.91
N GLU A 378 -23.94 47.01 -0.77
CA GLU A 378 -23.63 48.45 -0.87
C GLU A 378 -23.91 48.98 -2.29
N PHE A 379 -23.83 48.13 -3.32
CA PHE A 379 -24.24 48.44 -4.69
C PHE A 379 -25.72 48.15 -4.97
N GLY A 380 -26.53 47.88 -3.95
CA GLY A 380 -27.97 47.67 -4.07
C GLY A 380 -28.39 46.27 -4.54
N LEU A 381 -27.48 45.28 -4.53
CA LEU A 381 -27.74 43.92 -5.00
C LEU A 381 -27.56 42.89 -3.87
N ALA A 382 -28.52 41.99 -3.71
CA ALA A 382 -28.41 40.88 -2.79
C ALA A 382 -27.88 39.64 -3.51
N ILE A 383 -26.65 39.23 -3.21
CA ILE A 383 -26.04 38.00 -3.77
C ILE A 383 -26.33 36.83 -2.84
N ASN A 384 -27.04 35.82 -3.34
CA ASN A 384 -27.24 34.55 -2.63
C ASN A 384 -26.04 33.60 -2.81
N LYS A 385 -25.96 32.52 -2.02
CA LYS A 385 -24.84 31.56 -2.10
C LYS A 385 -24.69 30.93 -3.49
N THR A 386 -25.79 30.73 -4.21
CA THR A 386 -25.78 30.18 -5.57
C THR A 386 -25.18 31.16 -6.56
N GLU A 387 -25.49 32.46 -6.43
CA GLU A 387 -24.89 33.52 -7.24
C GLU A 387 -23.43 33.73 -6.90
N PHE A 388 -23.06 33.70 -5.61
CA PHE A 388 -21.66 33.73 -5.20
C PHE A 388 -20.87 32.56 -5.77
N LYS A 389 -21.39 31.32 -5.70
CA LYS A 389 -20.76 30.15 -6.32
C LYS A 389 -20.62 30.26 -7.84
N LYS A 390 -21.50 31.01 -8.51
CA LYS A 390 -21.33 31.33 -9.94
C LYS A 390 -20.21 32.35 -10.16
N LEU A 391 -20.00 33.27 -9.21
CA LEU A 391 -18.98 34.32 -9.28
C LEU A 391 -17.57 33.83 -8.89
N ILE A 392 -17.46 32.83 -7.99
CA ILE A 392 -16.18 32.23 -7.59
C ILE A 392 -15.81 30.97 -8.38
N LYS A 393 -16.65 30.56 -9.34
CA LYS A 393 -16.27 29.50 -10.27
C LYS A 393 -15.04 29.99 -11.01
N VAL A 394 -13.91 29.39 -10.69
CA VAL A 394 -12.70 29.48 -11.47
C VAL A 394 -13.06 28.98 -12.87
N GLU A 395 -13.36 29.91 -13.77
CA GLU A 395 -12.96 29.74 -15.15
C GLU A 395 -11.44 29.62 -15.09
N ARG A 396 -10.95 28.38 -15.12
CA ARG A 396 -9.68 28.09 -15.77
C ARG A 396 -9.76 28.88 -17.09
N PRO A 397 -8.79 29.75 -17.44
CA PRO A 397 -8.89 30.51 -18.67
C PRO A 397 -9.29 29.51 -19.76
N PRO A 398 -10.41 29.73 -20.45
CA PRO A 398 -10.97 28.71 -21.30
C PRO A 398 -9.92 28.42 -22.37
N ALA A 399 -9.27 27.26 -22.28
CA ALA A 399 -9.22 26.46 -23.48
C ALA A 399 -10.69 26.18 -23.76
N ALA A 400 -11.29 26.96 -24.68
CA ALA A 400 -12.70 26.95 -25.03
C ALA A 400 -13.30 25.54 -24.91
N ALA A 401 -13.91 25.22 -23.76
CA ALA A 401 -14.56 23.95 -23.57
C ALA A 401 -15.95 24.11 -24.17
N ALA A 402 -16.06 23.75 -25.45
CA ALA A 402 -17.33 23.55 -26.10
C ALA A 402 -18.23 22.70 -25.19
N VAL A 403 -19.52 23.05 -25.07
CA VAL A 403 -20.52 22.16 -24.49
C VAL A 403 -20.34 20.81 -25.17
N ALA A 404 -19.96 19.78 -24.40
CA ALA A 404 -19.62 18.48 -24.95
C ALA A 404 -20.84 17.99 -25.77
N PRO A 405 -20.64 17.63 -27.05
CA PRO A 405 -21.74 17.37 -27.96
C PRO A 405 -22.66 16.26 -27.46
N LEU A 406 -23.93 16.28 -27.89
CA LEU A 406 -24.91 15.22 -27.56
C LEU A 406 -24.67 13.98 -28.45
N THR A 407 -23.48 13.41 -28.34
CA THR A 407 -22.99 12.27 -29.13
C THR A 407 -22.14 11.34 -28.27
N GLU A 408 -21.76 10.18 -28.82
CA GLU A 408 -20.80 9.27 -28.18
C GLU A 408 -19.44 9.95 -27.92
N PHE A 409 -19.01 10.88 -28.78
CA PHE A 409 -17.79 11.67 -28.56
C PHE A 409 -17.92 12.55 -27.33
N GLY A 410 -19.03 13.29 -27.18
CA GLY A 410 -19.22 14.13 -26.01
C GLY A 410 -19.43 13.33 -24.73
N ASN A 411 -20.04 12.16 -24.79
CA ASN A 411 -20.08 11.25 -23.63
C ASN A 411 -18.67 10.77 -23.25
N THR A 412 -17.82 10.47 -24.24
CA THR A 412 -16.40 10.11 -24.02
C THR A 412 -15.63 11.25 -23.36
N GLU A 413 -15.81 12.48 -23.83
CA GLU A 413 -15.21 13.68 -23.24
C GLU A 413 -15.64 13.87 -21.78
N ARG A 414 -16.92 13.66 -21.47
CA ARG A 414 -17.44 13.70 -20.09
C ARG A 414 -16.78 12.64 -19.20
N MET A 415 -16.68 11.40 -19.67
CA MET A 415 -16.06 10.31 -18.91
C MET A 415 -14.58 10.63 -18.63
N LEU A 416 -13.85 11.10 -19.64
CA LEU A 416 -12.43 11.42 -19.50
C LEU A 416 -12.19 12.71 -18.71
N ALA A 417 -13.12 13.66 -18.72
CA ALA A 417 -13.03 14.83 -17.82
C ALA A 417 -13.15 14.43 -16.35
N ARG A 418 -13.90 13.36 -16.04
CA ARG A 418 -14.12 12.89 -14.66
C ARG A 418 -13.07 11.88 -14.18
N TYR A 419 -12.64 10.99 -15.07
CA TYR A 419 -11.82 9.84 -14.70
C TYR A 419 -10.48 9.77 -15.44
N GLY A 420 -10.23 10.66 -16.41
CA GLY A 420 -9.06 10.59 -17.31
C GLY A 420 -7.73 10.54 -16.57
N ASP A 421 -7.56 11.32 -15.51
CA ASP A 421 -6.31 11.36 -14.72
C ASP A 421 -6.03 10.03 -13.98
N SER A 422 -7.04 9.19 -13.80
CA SER A 422 -6.96 7.88 -13.15
C SER A 422 -7.01 6.71 -14.14
N LEU A 423 -7.04 6.98 -15.45
CA LEU A 423 -7.16 5.98 -16.51
C LEU A 423 -5.98 6.06 -17.47
N MET A 424 -5.50 4.89 -17.90
CA MET A 424 -4.48 4.78 -18.92
C MET A 424 -4.81 3.59 -19.81
N PHE A 425 -4.65 3.73 -21.13
CA PHE A 425 -4.86 2.66 -22.09
C PHE A 425 -3.59 2.40 -22.88
N CYS A 426 -3.17 1.14 -22.92
CA CYS A 426 -2.05 0.66 -23.72
C CYS A 426 -2.55 0.00 -25.01
N PRO A 427 -2.39 0.63 -26.19
CA PRO A 427 -2.90 0.10 -27.45
C PRO A 427 -2.16 -1.17 -27.89
N ASP A 428 -0.86 -1.30 -27.61
CA ASP A 428 -0.03 -2.43 -28.04
C ASP A 428 -0.49 -3.77 -27.43
N THR A 429 -1.04 -3.71 -26.21
CA THR A 429 -1.56 -4.88 -25.49
C THR A 429 -3.09 -4.84 -25.34
N ALA A 430 -3.76 -3.82 -25.89
CA ALA A 430 -5.19 -3.54 -25.71
C ALA A 430 -5.62 -3.62 -24.23
N THR A 431 -4.86 -2.98 -23.34
CA THR A 431 -5.04 -3.13 -21.88
C THR A 431 -5.33 -1.78 -21.22
N TRP A 432 -6.40 -1.74 -20.43
CA TRP A 432 -6.69 -0.62 -19.54
C TRP A 432 -5.96 -0.76 -18.20
N TYR A 433 -5.55 0.38 -17.66
CA TYR A 433 -4.94 0.53 -16.35
C TYR A 433 -5.69 1.60 -15.56
N VAL A 434 -5.77 1.38 -14.25
CA VAL A 434 -6.40 2.28 -13.28
C VAL A 434 -5.36 2.67 -12.24
N TRP A 435 -5.27 3.97 -11.95
CA TRP A 435 -4.38 4.48 -10.92
C TRP A 435 -4.89 4.07 -9.53
N THR A 436 -3.99 3.49 -8.71
CA THR A 436 -4.34 3.05 -7.34
C THR A 436 -4.08 4.11 -6.28
N GLY A 437 -3.49 5.26 -6.65
CA GLY A 437 -2.84 6.18 -5.73
C GLY A 437 -1.33 5.96 -5.64
N VAL A 438 -0.84 4.77 -6.01
CA VAL A 438 0.59 4.41 -5.85
C VAL A 438 1.23 3.85 -7.13
N TYR A 439 0.51 2.99 -7.85
CA TYR A 439 0.93 2.41 -9.12
C TYR A 439 -0.28 2.16 -10.05
N TRP A 440 -0.02 1.92 -11.33
CA TRP A 440 -1.04 1.62 -12.35
C TRP A 440 -1.35 0.12 -12.37
N ARG A 441 -2.50 -0.30 -11.82
CA ARG A 441 -2.92 -1.70 -11.92
C ARG A 441 -3.70 -1.92 -13.20
N THR A 442 -3.67 -3.13 -13.75
CA THR A 442 -4.60 -3.52 -14.82
C THR A 442 -6.05 -3.40 -14.34
N ALA A 443 -6.91 -2.87 -15.20
CA ALA A 443 -8.34 -2.78 -14.95
C ALA A 443 -8.97 -4.17 -14.80
N MET A 444 -9.91 -4.31 -13.87
CA MET A 444 -10.58 -5.58 -13.60
C MET A 444 -11.52 -5.99 -14.74
N GLY A 445 -11.46 -7.27 -15.11
CA GLY A 445 -12.30 -7.81 -16.19
C GLY A 445 -11.97 -7.24 -17.58
N GLY A 446 -10.74 -6.74 -17.78
CA GLY A 446 -10.33 -6.05 -19.00
C GLY A 446 -11.03 -4.69 -19.12
N ASN A 447 -12.18 -4.68 -19.80
CA ASN A 447 -12.97 -3.45 -20.01
C ASN A 447 -14.12 -3.28 -19.00
N THR A 448 -14.38 -4.27 -18.14
CA THR A 448 -15.55 -4.23 -17.24
C THR A 448 -15.52 -3.05 -16.28
N GLU A 449 -14.36 -2.76 -15.69
CA GLU A 449 -14.19 -1.63 -14.76
C GLU A 449 -14.35 -0.28 -15.46
N VAL A 450 -13.75 -0.10 -16.64
CA VAL A 450 -13.90 1.14 -17.43
C VAL A 450 -15.34 1.30 -17.93
N ALA A 451 -16.00 0.20 -18.30
CA ALA A 451 -17.42 0.20 -18.63
C ALA A 451 -18.31 0.56 -17.43
N HIS A 452 -17.86 0.34 -16.20
CA HIS A 452 -18.56 0.84 -15.00
C HIS A 452 -18.46 2.36 -14.90
N TYR A 453 -17.27 2.96 -15.06
CA TYR A 453 -17.10 4.42 -15.10
C TYR A 453 -17.93 5.07 -16.22
N ALA A 454 -18.00 4.39 -17.36
CA ALA A 454 -18.87 4.77 -18.45
C ALA A 454 -20.35 4.84 -18.04
N LYS A 455 -20.85 3.78 -17.38
CA LYS A 455 -22.23 3.73 -16.86
C LYS A 455 -22.49 4.81 -15.81
N GLU A 456 -21.56 5.06 -14.89
CA GLU A 456 -21.72 6.12 -13.88
C GLU A 456 -21.73 7.52 -14.51
N THR A 457 -20.92 7.76 -15.55
CA THR A 457 -20.98 9.02 -16.33
C THR A 457 -22.36 9.24 -16.94
N ILE A 458 -22.95 8.20 -17.54
CA ILE A 458 -24.27 8.28 -18.17
C ILE A 458 -25.40 8.44 -17.12
N LYS A 459 -25.28 7.79 -15.96
CA LYS A 459 -26.26 7.94 -14.86
C LYS A 459 -26.29 9.36 -14.30
N ASP A 460 -25.14 10.03 -14.29
CA ASP A 460 -25.00 11.40 -13.80
C ASP A 460 -25.37 12.45 -14.85
N LEU A 461 -25.45 12.06 -16.13
CA LEU A 461 -25.76 12.95 -17.26
C LEU A 461 -27.00 13.85 -17.06
N PRO A 462 -28.13 13.39 -16.46
CA PRO A 462 -29.28 14.24 -16.19
C PRO A 462 -28.98 15.46 -15.30
N SER A 463 -27.90 15.45 -14.52
CA SER A 463 -27.49 16.59 -13.69
C SER A 463 -27.08 17.82 -14.52
N GLU A 464 -26.69 17.62 -15.79
CA GLU A 464 -26.31 18.69 -16.71
C GLU A 464 -27.51 19.40 -17.36
N ALA A 465 -28.74 18.86 -17.21
CA ALA A 465 -29.92 19.33 -17.95
C ALA A 465 -30.21 20.82 -17.81
N ALA A 466 -29.92 21.40 -16.63
CA ALA A 466 -30.10 22.84 -16.37
C ALA A 466 -29.14 23.75 -17.16
N SER A 467 -28.07 23.20 -17.74
CA SER A 467 -27.05 23.92 -18.49
C SER A 467 -27.24 23.84 -20.01
N HIS A 468 -28.26 23.12 -20.48
CA HIS A 468 -28.57 22.96 -21.90
C HIS A 468 -29.74 23.86 -22.33
N ALA A 469 -29.63 24.44 -23.54
CA ALA A 469 -30.62 25.37 -24.08
C ALA A 469 -31.99 24.71 -24.33
N ASP A 470 -32.00 23.42 -24.70
CA ASP A 470 -33.20 22.60 -24.81
C ASP A 470 -33.12 21.38 -23.85
N PRO A 471 -33.73 21.48 -22.65
CA PRO A 471 -33.78 20.37 -21.70
C PRO A 471 -34.52 19.15 -22.24
N GLY A 472 -35.49 19.31 -23.13
CA GLY A 472 -36.26 18.21 -23.71
C GLY A 472 -35.41 17.34 -24.63
N GLU A 473 -34.67 17.97 -25.54
CA GLU A 473 -33.68 17.30 -26.38
C GLU A 473 -32.60 16.60 -25.52
N PHE A 474 -32.16 17.27 -24.45
CA PHE A 474 -31.16 16.71 -23.54
C PHE A 474 -31.65 15.46 -22.77
N PHE A 475 -32.88 15.47 -22.25
CA PHE A 475 -33.45 14.29 -21.59
C PHE A 475 -33.69 13.12 -22.57
N ALA A 476 -34.03 13.41 -23.83
CA ALA A 476 -34.09 12.40 -24.87
C ALA A 476 -32.70 11.78 -25.12
N PHE A 477 -31.65 12.60 -25.18
CA PHE A 477 -30.26 12.13 -25.28
C PHE A 477 -29.80 11.34 -24.05
N CYS A 478 -30.20 11.72 -22.83
CA CYS A 478 -29.92 10.96 -21.61
C CYS A 478 -30.47 9.53 -21.71
N SER A 479 -31.71 9.40 -22.20
CA SER A 479 -32.36 8.10 -22.41
C SER A 479 -31.64 7.29 -23.51
N LEU A 480 -31.26 7.94 -24.61
CA LEU A 480 -30.51 7.31 -25.69
C LEU A 480 -29.14 6.78 -25.25
N SER A 481 -28.46 7.53 -24.37
CA SER A 481 -27.12 7.24 -23.87
C SER A 481 -27.07 6.00 -22.98
N GLN A 482 -28.19 5.58 -22.39
CA GLN A 482 -28.27 4.37 -21.55
C GLN A 482 -28.23 3.05 -22.34
N ARG A 483 -28.31 3.10 -23.68
CA ARG A 483 -28.20 1.90 -24.52
C ARG A 483 -26.79 1.28 -24.41
N ALA A 484 -26.73 -0.04 -24.31
CA ALA A 484 -25.46 -0.78 -24.21
C ALA A 484 -24.47 -0.45 -25.34
N ALA A 485 -24.97 -0.22 -26.55
CA ALA A 485 -24.14 0.18 -27.69
C ALA A 485 -23.43 1.53 -27.49
N MET A 486 -24.08 2.51 -26.86
CA MET A 486 -23.49 3.82 -26.56
C MET A 486 -22.43 3.72 -25.47
N VAL A 487 -22.69 2.93 -24.43
CA VAL A 487 -21.70 2.64 -23.37
C VAL A 487 -20.45 1.99 -23.96
N ALA A 488 -20.64 0.99 -24.82
CA ALA A 488 -19.53 0.30 -25.49
C ALA A 488 -18.77 1.23 -26.44
N ALA A 489 -19.47 2.05 -27.22
CA ALA A 489 -18.86 3.04 -28.10
C ALA A 489 -18.03 4.07 -27.33
N MET A 490 -18.52 4.55 -26.18
CA MET A 490 -17.80 5.50 -25.33
C MET A 490 -16.48 4.94 -24.81
N VAL A 491 -16.49 3.72 -24.28
CA VAL A 491 -15.24 3.04 -23.86
C VAL A 491 -14.31 2.86 -25.05
N LYS A 492 -14.85 2.48 -26.22
CA LYS A 492 -14.06 2.25 -27.43
C LYS A 492 -13.41 3.52 -27.97
N LEU A 493 -14.11 4.65 -27.94
CA LEU A 493 -13.59 5.95 -28.36
C LEU A 493 -12.51 6.46 -27.40
N ALA A 494 -12.66 6.20 -26.10
CA ALA A 494 -11.67 6.57 -25.09
C ALA A 494 -10.30 5.90 -25.32
N GLU A 495 -10.26 4.70 -25.90
CA GLU A 495 -9.02 3.96 -26.19
C GLU A 495 -8.05 4.74 -27.10
N SER A 496 -8.54 5.65 -27.93
CA SER A 496 -7.71 6.47 -28.82
C SER A 496 -7.52 7.92 -28.36
N ASP A 497 -8.02 8.28 -27.17
CA ASP A 497 -7.89 9.65 -26.66
C ASP A 497 -6.46 9.91 -26.13
N PRO A 498 -5.77 10.96 -26.58
CA PRO A 498 -4.39 11.24 -26.18
C PRO A 498 -4.16 11.44 -24.69
N ARG A 499 -5.20 11.76 -23.90
CA ARG A 499 -5.10 11.93 -22.44
C ARG A 499 -4.80 10.62 -21.72
N VAL A 500 -5.26 9.50 -22.27
CA VAL A 500 -5.15 8.18 -21.64
C VAL A 500 -4.34 7.20 -22.48
N CYS A 501 -4.20 7.43 -23.78
CA CYS A 501 -3.48 6.54 -24.69
C CYS A 501 -1.96 6.64 -24.48
N VAL A 502 -1.35 5.57 -23.99
CA VAL A 502 0.08 5.48 -23.65
C VAL A 502 0.68 4.22 -24.28
N PRO A 503 1.74 4.32 -25.11
CA PRO A 503 2.36 3.14 -25.72
C PRO A 503 3.06 2.27 -24.67
N SER A 504 3.20 0.97 -24.96
CA SER A 504 3.79 0.01 -24.02
C SER A 504 5.25 0.31 -23.65
N SER A 505 5.99 1.03 -24.51
CA SER A 505 7.37 1.46 -24.29
C SER A 505 7.53 2.50 -23.18
N GLU A 506 6.45 3.17 -22.79
CA GLU A 506 6.45 4.14 -21.69
C GLU A 506 6.08 3.51 -20.35
N LEU A 507 5.58 2.26 -20.34
CA LEU A 507 5.25 1.53 -19.12
C LEU A 507 6.51 0.92 -18.49
N ASP A 508 6.69 1.11 -17.18
CA ASP A 508 7.84 0.57 -16.42
C ASP A 508 9.23 0.89 -17.02
N LYS A 509 9.31 1.98 -17.79
CA LYS A 509 10.50 2.41 -18.55
C LYS A 509 11.72 2.59 -17.65
N HIS A 510 11.52 3.15 -16.46
CA HIS A 510 12.58 3.41 -15.49
C HIS A 510 12.87 2.19 -14.63
N ARG A 511 13.67 1.24 -15.16
CA ARG A 511 13.92 -0.05 -14.48
C ARG A 511 14.55 0.04 -13.08
N HIS A 512 15.26 1.12 -12.80
CA HIS A 512 15.85 1.38 -11.49
C HIS A 512 14.82 1.83 -10.44
N LEU A 513 13.59 2.13 -10.85
CA LEU A 513 12.48 2.43 -9.97
C LEU A 513 11.68 1.16 -9.71
N LEU A 514 11.45 0.87 -8.43
CA LEU A 514 10.67 -0.27 -7.98
C LEU A 514 9.39 0.24 -7.31
N GLY A 515 8.22 -0.06 -7.87
CA GLY A 515 6.94 0.22 -7.23
C GLY A 515 6.78 -0.61 -5.95
N VAL A 516 6.35 0.02 -4.87
CA VAL A 516 6.08 -0.61 -3.56
C VAL A 516 4.76 -0.08 -3.03
N LYS A 517 4.16 -0.71 -2.01
CA LYS A 517 2.81 -0.34 -1.54
C LYS A 517 2.68 1.10 -1.00
N ASN A 518 3.79 1.72 -0.60
CA ASN A 518 3.88 3.06 -0.02
C ASN A 518 4.68 4.05 -0.89
N GLY A 519 4.93 3.76 -2.18
CA GLY A 519 5.64 4.67 -3.08
C GLY A 519 6.52 3.98 -4.12
N VAL A 520 7.68 4.56 -4.39
CA VAL A 520 8.64 4.07 -5.39
C VAL A 520 10.04 4.07 -4.81
N VAL A 521 10.74 2.95 -4.86
CA VAL A 521 12.12 2.86 -4.39
C VAL A 521 13.08 3.13 -5.55
N ASP A 522 13.97 4.11 -5.42
CA ASP A 522 15.12 4.22 -6.33
C ASP A 522 16.14 3.18 -5.92
N LEU A 523 16.24 2.11 -6.70
CA LEU A 523 17.12 1.00 -6.41
C LEU A 523 18.57 1.43 -6.31
N ARG A 524 19.00 2.53 -6.95
CA ARG A 524 20.40 3.02 -6.94
C ARG A 524 20.82 3.48 -5.56
N THR A 525 19.94 4.19 -4.87
CA THR A 525 20.20 4.82 -3.57
C THR A 525 19.54 4.08 -2.41
N GLY A 526 18.50 3.30 -2.68
CA GLY A 526 17.63 2.69 -1.67
C GLY A 526 16.60 3.67 -1.08
N ALA A 527 16.47 4.88 -1.63
CA ALA A 527 15.54 5.89 -1.15
C ALA A 527 14.10 5.58 -1.56
N LEU A 528 13.16 5.77 -0.63
CA LEU A 528 11.72 5.76 -0.92
C LEU A 528 11.29 7.14 -1.41
N LEU A 529 10.69 7.18 -2.59
CA LEU A 529 10.17 8.37 -3.26
C LEU A 529 8.64 8.33 -3.26
N PRO A 530 7.96 9.49 -3.29
CA PRO A 530 6.51 9.54 -3.43
C PRO A 530 6.07 8.89 -4.75
N ALA A 531 4.89 8.28 -4.72
CA ALA A 531 4.28 7.78 -5.94
C ALA A 531 3.92 8.93 -6.89
N SER A 532 4.06 8.68 -8.19
CA SER A 532 3.59 9.60 -9.22
C SER A 532 2.99 8.82 -10.39
N PRO A 533 1.79 9.21 -10.88
CA PRO A 533 1.19 8.60 -12.05
C PRO A 533 2.05 8.76 -13.31
N ASP A 534 2.85 9.82 -13.40
CA ASP A 534 3.71 10.10 -14.56
C ASP A 534 4.86 9.10 -14.71
N LEU A 535 5.25 8.41 -13.62
CA LEU A 535 6.28 7.37 -13.65
C LEU A 535 5.81 6.08 -14.33
N ARG A 536 4.48 5.92 -14.54
CA ARG A 536 3.87 4.80 -15.28
C ARG A 536 4.33 3.41 -14.82
N ILE A 537 4.53 3.27 -13.52
CA ILE A 537 4.88 2.00 -12.89
C ILE A 537 3.63 1.13 -12.83
N THR A 538 3.67 -0.07 -13.40
CA THR A 538 2.50 -0.96 -13.51
C THR A 538 2.51 -2.16 -12.57
N LEU A 539 3.61 -2.33 -11.84
CA LEU A 539 3.80 -3.42 -10.87
C LEU A 539 4.17 -2.86 -9.49
N SER A 540 3.81 -3.59 -8.45
CA SER A 540 4.17 -3.28 -7.07
C SER A 540 4.75 -4.49 -6.38
N ALA A 541 5.74 -4.26 -5.50
CA ALA A 541 6.17 -5.23 -4.50
C ALA A 541 5.01 -5.65 -3.59
N GLY A 542 5.15 -6.79 -2.91
CA GLY A 542 4.06 -7.37 -2.11
C GLY A 542 3.87 -6.72 -0.74
N CYS A 543 4.77 -5.82 -0.36
CA CYS A 543 4.80 -5.14 0.93
C CYS A 543 5.18 -3.66 0.77
N GLU A 544 5.00 -2.90 1.84
CA GLU A 544 5.59 -1.56 1.97
C GLU A 544 7.10 -1.67 2.14
N TYR A 545 7.81 -0.66 1.64
CA TYR A 545 9.24 -0.57 1.82
C TYR A 545 9.58 0.33 3.00
N ASN A 546 10.37 -0.21 3.92
CA ASN A 546 11.02 0.55 4.98
C ASN A 546 12.51 0.14 4.98
N PRO A 547 13.45 1.05 4.66
CA PRO A 547 14.88 0.72 4.58
C PRO A 547 15.46 0.22 5.92
N GLY A 548 14.86 0.61 7.05
CA GLY A 548 15.25 0.19 8.39
C GLY A 548 14.55 -1.08 8.90
N ALA A 549 13.62 -1.66 8.12
CA ALA A 549 12.94 -2.89 8.54
C ALA A 549 13.93 -4.06 8.65
N LYS A 550 13.73 -4.86 9.70
CA LYS A 550 14.54 -6.05 10.00
C LYS A 550 13.79 -7.32 9.63
N CYS A 551 14.52 -8.38 9.31
CA CYS A 551 13.96 -9.71 9.05
C CYS A 551 14.79 -10.80 9.76
N PRO A 552 14.86 -10.79 11.11
CA PRO A 552 15.73 -11.70 11.85
C PRO A 552 15.42 -13.18 11.59
N LEU A 553 14.15 -13.57 11.45
CA LEU A 553 13.79 -14.95 11.14
C LEU A 553 14.24 -15.34 9.73
N PHE A 554 14.09 -14.45 8.75
CA PHE A 554 14.56 -14.72 7.39
C PHE A 554 16.09 -14.77 7.30
N GLU A 555 16.80 -13.84 7.95
CA GLU A 555 18.26 -13.86 8.06
C GLU A 555 18.76 -15.13 8.73
N GLN A 556 18.13 -15.55 9.83
CA GLN A 556 18.43 -16.83 10.48
C GLN A 556 18.12 -18.00 9.55
N THR A 557 17.02 -17.95 8.77
CA THR A 557 16.69 -19.00 7.82
C THR A 557 17.76 -19.16 6.74
N LEU A 558 18.32 -18.05 6.23
CA LEU A 558 19.43 -18.12 5.27
C LEU A 558 20.67 -18.75 5.92
N ARG A 559 21.04 -18.29 7.12
CA ARG A 559 22.16 -18.85 7.89
C ARG A 559 21.99 -20.34 8.15
N ASP A 560 20.82 -20.74 8.60
CA ASP A 560 20.49 -22.14 8.85
C ASP A 560 20.72 -22.97 7.60
N VAL A 561 20.14 -22.56 6.47
CA VAL A 561 20.23 -23.29 5.19
C VAL A 561 21.68 -23.49 4.72
N PHE A 562 22.55 -22.53 5.00
CA PHE A 562 23.95 -22.54 4.56
C PHE A 562 24.95 -22.80 5.69
N PHE A 563 24.54 -23.40 6.81
CA PHE A 563 25.43 -23.75 7.94
C PHE A 563 26.26 -22.55 8.47
N ASP A 564 25.62 -21.38 8.59
CA ASP A 564 26.26 -20.11 8.97
C ASP A 564 27.40 -19.65 8.04
N ASP A 565 27.50 -20.20 6.82
CA ASP A 565 28.41 -19.71 5.78
C ASP A 565 27.94 -18.33 5.29
N LEU A 566 28.55 -17.29 5.84
CA LEU A 566 28.22 -15.90 5.55
C LEU A 566 28.52 -15.51 4.10
N GLU A 567 29.52 -16.12 3.46
CA GLU A 567 29.82 -15.86 2.05
C GLU A 567 28.70 -16.39 1.16
N MET A 568 28.18 -17.58 1.45
CA MET A 568 27.02 -18.16 0.78
C MET A 568 25.74 -17.35 1.02
N VAL A 569 25.47 -16.95 2.26
CA VAL A 569 24.32 -16.11 2.61
C VAL A 569 24.35 -14.81 1.83
N GLU A 570 25.51 -14.13 1.81
CA GLU A 570 25.69 -12.86 1.10
C GLU A 570 25.59 -13.04 -0.42
N TYR A 571 26.15 -14.12 -0.96
CA TYR A 571 26.04 -14.44 -2.38
C TYR A 571 24.58 -14.66 -2.80
N VAL A 572 23.82 -15.46 -2.06
CA VAL A 572 22.41 -15.74 -2.34
C VAL A 572 21.58 -14.46 -2.26
N ALA A 573 21.80 -13.63 -1.24
CA ALA A 573 21.16 -12.32 -1.13
C ALA A 573 21.47 -11.43 -2.34
N ARG A 574 22.73 -11.39 -2.80
CA ARG A 574 23.13 -10.66 -4.02
C ARG A 574 22.48 -11.20 -5.28
N THR A 575 22.20 -12.51 -5.38
CA THR A 575 21.42 -13.02 -6.52
C THR A 575 20.02 -12.41 -6.55
N PHE A 576 19.33 -12.31 -5.40
CA PHE A 576 18.02 -11.66 -5.33
C PHE A 576 18.12 -10.16 -5.63
N GLY A 577 19.18 -9.50 -5.14
CA GLY A 577 19.48 -8.12 -5.45
C GLY A 577 19.72 -7.86 -6.95
N TYR A 578 20.42 -8.79 -7.62
CA TYR A 578 20.63 -8.83 -9.07
C TYR A 578 19.31 -8.95 -9.81
N ALA A 579 18.46 -9.90 -9.42
CA ALA A 579 17.13 -10.09 -9.99
C ALA A 579 16.28 -8.81 -9.87
N LEU A 580 16.31 -8.15 -8.70
CA LEU A 580 15.55 -6.93 -8.42
C LEU A 580 15.90 -5.77 -9.36
N GLN A 581 17.15 -5.67 -9.84
CA GLN A 581 17.57 -4.62 -10.79
C GLN A 581 16.81 -4.67 -12.11
N GLY A 582 16.37 -5.88 -12.48
CA GLY A 582 15.72 -6.18 -13.74
C GLY A 582 16.45 -5.73 -14.99
N GLN A 583 17.77 -5.79 -14.90
CA GLN A 583 18.72 -5.66 -15.97
C GLN A 583 19.69 -6.85 -15.84
N PRO A 584 19.38 -8.01 -16.45
CA PRO A 584 20.15 -9.23 -16.27
C PRO A 584 21.50 -9.17 -17.02
N ARG A 585 22.40 -8.26 -16.62
CA ARG A 585 23.67 -7.96 -17.31
C ARG A 585 24.69 -9.11 -17.29
N GLU A 586 24.55 -10.06 -16.37
CA GLU A 586 25.44 -11.21 -16.26
C GLU A 586 24.87 -12.45 -17.00
N ASP A 587 23.73 -12.34 -17.68
CA ASP A 587 23.04 -13.43 -18.38
C ASP A 587 22.75 -14.66 -17.50
N MET A 588 22.57 -14.49 -16.19
CA MET A 588 22.48 -15.62 -15.24
C MET A 588 21.06 -16.19 -15.07
N MET A 589 20.97 -17.52 -15.03
CA MET A 589 19.90 -18.28 -14.36
C MET A 589 20.48 -19.07 -13.19
N PHE A 590 19.70 -19.23 -12.13
CA PHE A 590 20.11 -19.93 -10.92
C PHE A 590 19.41 -21.27 -10.76
N ILE A 591 20.18 -22.34 -10.60
CA ILE A 591 19.67 -23.66 -10.23
C ILE A 591 19.88 -23.83 -8.73
N ALA A 592 18.80 -23.99 -7.97
CA ALA A 592 18.88 -24.30 -6.54
C ALA A 592 18.68 -25.81 -6.33
N PHE A 593 19.78 -26.49 -6.02
CA PHE A 593 19.84 -27.95 -5.95
C PHE A 593 19.88 -28.45 -4.50
N GLY A 594 19.13 -29.49 -4.16
CA GLY A 594 19.23 -30.19 -2.87
C GLY A 594 18.24 -31.36 -2.75
N ASN A 595 18.45 -32.29 -1.82
CA ASN A 595 17.75 -33.59 -1.76
C ASN A 595 16.38 -33.58 -1.03
N GLY A 596 15.62 -32.50 -1.20
CA GLY A 596 14.36 -32.25 -0.49
C GLY A 596 14.53 -31.83 0.98
N ALA A 597 13.56 -31.08 1.50
CA ALA A 597 13.55 -30.57 2.88
C ALA A 597 14.81 -29.77 3.28
N ASN A 598 15.38 -29.00 2.34
CA ASN A 598 16.58 -28.17 2.55
C ASN A 598 16.28 -26.66 2.67
N GLY A 599 15.02 -26.26 2.85
CA GLY A 599 14.64 -24.84 2.99
C GLY A 599 14.49 -24.02 1.70
N LYS A 600 14.73 -24.63 0.51
CA LYS A 600 14.54 -24.00 -0.82
C LYS A 600 13.18 -23.29 -0.93
N SER A 601 12.09 -24.03 -0.75
CA SER A 601 10.73 -23.52 -0.88
C SER A 601 10.43 -22.42 0.14
N THR A 602 10.97 -22.52 1.36
CA THR A 602 10.80 -21.50 2.41
C THR A 602 11.40 -20.16 1.99
N ILE A 603 12.66 -20.17 1.53
CA ILE A 603 13.36 -18.95 1.08
C ILE A 603 12.68 -18.37 -0.16
N PHE A 604 12.49 -19.18 -1.21
CA PHE A 604 11.95 -18.67 -2.47
C PHE A 604 10.52 -18.17 -2.35
N ASN A 605 9.67 -18.80 -1.53
CA ASN A 605 8.31 -18.30 -1.33
C ASN A 605 8.28 -16.97 -0.56
N ALA A 606 9.16 -16.79 0.43
CA ALA A 606 9.28 -15.51 1.13
C ALA A 606 9.75 -14.39 0.19
N VAL A 607 10.79 -14.65 -0.63
CA VAL A 607 11.29 -13.70 -1.64
C VAL A 607 10.22 -13.38 -2.69
N ARG A 608 9.52 -14.40 -3.23
CA ARG A 608 8.43 -14.18 -4.20
C ARG A 608 7.34 -13.28 -3.64
N ARG A 609 7.00 -13.43 -2.36
CA ARG A 609 5.99 -12.60 -1.71
C ARG A 609 6.49 -11.17 -1.45
N ALA A 610 7.77 -10.99 -1.12
CA ALA A 610 8.36 -9.67 -1.01
C ALA A 610 8.34 -8.94 -2.37
N PHE A 611 8.74 -9.64 -3.45
CA PHE A 611 8.69 -9.13 -4.83
C PHE A 611 7.26 -8.87 -5.34
N GLY A 612 6.25 -9.56 -4.81
CA GLY A 612 4.84 -9.37 -5.17
C GLY A 612 4.58 -9.41 -6.68
N GLY A 613 4.11 -8.30 -7.24
CA GLY A 613 3.84 -8.12 -8.67
C GLY A 613 5.06 -8.34 -9.57
N TYR A 614 6.28 -8.24 -9.04
CA TYR A 614 7.52 -8.50 -9.77
C TYR A 614 7.95 -9.98 -9.77
N ALA A 615 7.29 -10.85 -8.99
CA ALA A 615 7.52 -12.28 -9.04
C ALA A 615 6.48 -12.98 -9.92
N ARG A 616 6.94 -13.84 -10.82
CA ARG A 616 6.11 -14.66 -11.70
C ARG A 616 6.59 -16.10 -11.70
N SER A 617 5.72 -17.01 -12.13
CA SER A 617 6.05 -18.41 -12.35
C SER A 617 6.06 -18.72 -13.83
N ALA A 618 6.97 -19.60 -14.23
CA ALA A 618 7.02 -20.16 -15.56
C ALA A 618 6.98 -21.69 -15.49
N ASP A 619 6.46 -22.31 -16.54
CA ASP A 619 6.43 -23.75 -16.69
C ASP A 619 7.85 -24.28 -17.01
N ALA A 620 8.20 -25.44 -16.45
CA ALA A 620 9.45 -26.12 -16.77
C ALA A 620 9.55 -26.43 -18.27
N ALA A 621 8.43 -26.74 -18.93
CA ALA A 621 8.36 -27.04 -20.35
C ALA A 621 8.80 -25.85 -21.25
N SER A 622 8.76 -24.61 -20.75
CA SER A 622 9.30 -23.44 -21.47
C SER A 622 10.84 -23.48 -21.56
N PHE A 623 11.51 -24.20 -20.65
CA PHE A 623 12.97 -24.33 -20.56
C PHE A 623 13.50 -25.73 -20.90
N ILE A 624 12.65 -26.74 -20.78
CA ILE A 624 12.98 -28.16 -20.87
C ILE A 624 12.22 -28.78 -22.03
N SER A 625 12.92 -29.57 -22.85
CA SER A 625 12.23 -30.33 -23.90
C SER A 625 11.72 -31.65 -23.35
N ASP A 626 10.41 -31.87 -23.46
CA ASP A 626 9.91 -33.22 -23.66
C ASP A 626 10.39 -33.72 -25.03
N ALA A 627 10.63 -35.02 -25.16
CA ALA A 627 11.21 -35.63 -26.36
C ALA A 627 10.37 -35.47 -27.66
N MET A 628 9.27 -34.69 -27.65
CA MET A 628 8.41 -34.40 -28.79
C MET A 628 8.29 -32.88 -29.02
N GLY A 629 8.71 -32.44 -30.22
CA GLY A 629 8.90 -31.04 -30.57
C GLY A 629 7.66 -30.15 -30.51
N GLY A 630 7.76 -29.05 -29.76
CA GLY A 630 6.81 -27.93 -29.83
C GLY A 630 7.14 -26.97 -30.98
N ASN A 631 6.10 -26.59 -31.73
CA ASN A 631 6.16 -25.72 -32.93
C ASN A 631 6.78 -24.34 -32.64
N ALA A 632 7.88 -24.02 -33.33
CA ALA A 632 8.40 -22.67 -33.43
C ALA A 632 7.45 -21.81 -34.28
N GLY A 633 6.62 -20.98 -33.63
CA GLY A 633 5.69 -20.06 -34.29
C GLY A 633 4.30 -19.92 -33.65
N GLY A 634 3.99 -20.72 -32.63
CA GLY A 634 2.72 -20.61 -31.87
C GLY A 634 2.64 -19.35 -30.97
N PRO A 635 1.45 -18.98 -30.48
CA PRO A 635 1.29 -17.95 -29.45
C PRO A 635 2.19 -18.25 -28.24
N ARG A 636 2.94 -17.24 -27.77
CA ARG A 636 3.83 -17.31 -26.60
C ARG A 636 3.27 -16.48 -25.46
N GLU A 637 2.09 -16.86 -25.00
CA GLU A 637 1.44 -16.20 -23.85
C GLU A 637 2.24 -16.41 -22.56
N ASP A 638 2.94 -17.53 -22.45
CA ASP A 638 3.87 -17.84 -21.36
C ASP A 638 4.92 -16.74 -21.17
N LEU A 639 5.51 -16.23 -22.27
CA LEU A 639 6.47 -15.12 -22.22
C LEU A 639 5.83 -13.76 -21.95
N LEU A 640 4.65 -13.50 -22.51
CA LEU A 640 3.93 -12.24 -22.29
C LEU A 640 3.60 -12.01 -20.81
N ARG A 641 3.28 -13.08 -20.07
CA ARG A 641 3.00 -13.04 -18.63
C ARG A 641 4.21 -12.66 -17.78
N LEU A 642 5.43 -12.77 -18.32
CA LEU A 642 6.68 -12.44 -17.63
C LEU A 642 7.10 -10.98 -17.80
N ARG A 643 6.40 -10.20 -18.64
CA ARG A 643 6.73 -8.79 -18.87
C ARG A 643 6.75 -8.01 -17.54
N GLY A 644 7.84 -7.29 -17.31
CA GLY A 644 8.07 -6.51 -16.09
C GLY A 644 8.45 -7.34 -14.86
N ALA A 645 8.41 -8.67 -14.93
CA ALA A 645 8.87 -9.52 -13.83
C ALA A 645 10.37 -9.31 -13.60
N ARG A 646 10.78 -9.41 -12.34
CA ARG A 646 12.17 -9.36 -11.88
C ARG A 646 12.65 -10.74 -11.42
N PHE A 647 11.73 -11.54 -10.89
CA PHE A 647 11.99 -12.87 -10.36
C PHE A 647 11.07 -13.89 -11.04
N VAL A 648 11.63 -14.84 -11.76
CA VAL A 648 10.88 -15.93 -12.41
C VAL A 648 11.19 -17.25 -11.73
N TYR A 649 10.18 -17.84 -11.11
CA TYR A 649 10.25 -19.14 -10.47
C TYR A 649 9.81 -20.23 -11.44
N VAL A 650 10.71 -21.15 -11.78
CA VAL A 650 10.37 -22.32 -12.60
C VAL A 650 9.94 -23.45 -11.67
N ASN A 651 8.75 -24.00 -11.91
CA ASN A 651 8.28 -25.16 -11.15
C ASN A 651 9.16 -26.37 -11.46
N GLU A 652 9.31 -27.28 -10.49
CA GLU A 652 10.29 -28.37 -10.51
C GLU A 652 10.28 -29.14 -11.85
N PRO A 653 11.43 -29.26 -12.54
CA PRO A 653 11.59 -30.11 -13.71
C PRO A 653 11.22 -31.57 -13.45
N ASP A 654 10.70 -32.25 -14.47
CA ASP A 654 10.68 -33.72 -14.45
C ASP A 654 12.09 -34.29 -14.37
N GLU A 655 12.24 -35.41 -13.65
CA GLU A 655 13.53 -36.08 -13.45
C GLU A 655 14.18 -36.45 -14.80
N GLY A 656 15.45 -36.05 -14.97
CA GLY A 656 16.20 -36.28 -16.19
C GLY A 656 15.83 -35.38 -17.37
N GLY A 657 15.11 -34.28 -17.13
CA GLY A 657 14.82 -33.23 -18.11
C GLY A 657 16.08 -32.56 -18.67
N GLU A 658 16.07 -32.28 -19.98
CA GLU A 658 17.17 -31.64 -20.70
C GLU A 658 16.92 -30.15 -20.92
N LEU A 659 17.89 -29.30 -20.55
CA LEU A 659 17.80 -27.86 -20.79
C LEU A 659 17.97 -27.54 -22.28
N ARG A 660 17.02 -26.78 -22.82
CA ARG A 660 17.08 -26.28 -24.20
C ARG A 660 18.02 -25.08 -24.23
N GLU A 661 19.28 -25.28 -24.61
CA GLU A 661 20.30 -24.22 -24.64
C GLU A 661 19.83 -22.95 -25.38
N GLY A 662 19.12 -23.10 -26.50
CA GLY A 662 18.56 -21.98 -27.24
C GLY A 662 17.50 -21.20 -26.45
N ALA A 663 16.66 -21.89 -25.67
CA ALA A 663 15.69 -21.25 -24.80
C ALA A 663 16.36 -20.56 -23.62
N VAL A 664 17.37 -21.20 -22.99
CA VAL A 664 18.14 -20.58 -21.91
C VAL A 664 18.83 -19.30 -22.42
N LYS A 665 19.55 -19.36 -23.55
CA LYS A 665 20.22 -18.20 -24.15
C LYS A 665 19.24 -17.05 -24.45
N ALA A 666 18.04 -17.37 -24.93
CA ALA A 666 17.00 -16.36 -25.17
C ALA A 666 16.44 -15.78 -23.87
N MET A 667 16.20 -16.61 -22.85
CA MET A 667 15.52 -16.22 -21.60
C MET A 667 16.42 -15.54 -20.57
N THR A 668 17.73 -15.79 -20.63
CA THR A 668 18.72 -15.14 -19.79
C THR A 668 19.46 -14.03 -20.52
N GLY A 669 19.44 -14.02 -21.86
CA GLY A 669 20.10 -13.00 -22.67
C GLY A 669 19.39 -11.65 -22.57
N GLY A 670 20.09 -10.58 -22.97
CA GLY A 670 19.54 -9.23 -23.05
C GLY A 670 18.76 -8.92 -24.34
N ASP A 671 18.77 -9.82 -25.32
CA ASP A 671 18.13 -9.59 -26.62
C ASP A 671 16.60 -9.68 -26.52
N ALA A 672 15.90 -8.87 -27.31
CA ALA A 672 14.45 -8.88 -27.35
C ALA A 672 13.90 -10.20 -27.90
N ILE A 673 12.90 -10.76 -27.20
CA ILE A 673 12.20 -11.97 -27.61
C ILE A 673 10.86 -11.58 -28.23
N THR A 674 10.62 -12.01 -29.47
CA THR A 674 9.31 -11.83 -30.11
C THR A 674 8.27 -12.76 -29.50
N ALA A 675 7.14 -12.19 -29.05
CA ALA A 675 6.00 -12.94 -28.52
C ALA A 675 4.67 -12.41 -29.06
N ARG A 676 3.65 -13.27 -29.12
CA ARG A 676 2.31 -12.92 -29.60
C ARG A 676 1.25 -13.57 -28.72
N GLY A 677 0.26 -12.79 -28.29
CA GLY A 677 -0.87 -13.27 -27.50
C GLY A 677 -1.90 -14.00 -28.37
N ILE A 678 -2.75 -14.82 -27.75
CA ILE A 678 -3.74 -15.66 -28.43
C ILE A 678 -4.69 -14.84 -29.34
N GLN A 679 -4.97 -13.59 -28.98
CA GLN A 679 -5.86 -12.68 -29.71
C GLN A 679 -5.14 -11.43 -30.26
N ALA A 680 -3.82 -11.35 -30.13
CA ALA A 680 -3.06 -10.18 -30.57
C ALA A 680 -2.88 -10.19 -32.10
N LYS A 681 -3.22 -9.07 -32.75
CA LYS A 681 -3.06 -8.90 -34.20
C LYS A 681 -1.58 -8.77 -34.62
N HIS A 682 -0.73 -8.36 -33.69
CA HIS A 682 0.70 -8.14 -33.91
C HIS A 682 1.52 -8.84 -32.82
N SER A 683 2.74 -9.25 -33.19
CA SER A 683 3.74 -9.67 -32.22
C SER A 683 4.38 -8.44 -31.57
N ILE A 684 4.80 -8.56 -30.32
CA ILE A 684 5.58 -7.55 -29.62
C ILE A 684 6.96 -8.10 -29.28
N GLU A 685 7.91 -7.20 -29.11
CA GLU A 685 9.25 -7.49 -28.61
C GLU A 685 9.27 -7.34 -27.08
N ILE A 686 9.74 -8.39 -26.40
CA ILE A 686 9.87 -8.42 -24.94
C ILE A 686 11.34 -8.51 -24.61
N GLU A 687 11.88 -7.48 -23.96
CA GLU A 687 13.20 -7.57 -23.36
C GLU A 687 13.13 -8.26 -22.00
N PRO A 688 13.97 -9.30 -21.75
CA PRO A 688 14.05 -9.94 -20.45
C PRO A 688 14.41 -8.93 -19.36
N THR A 689 13.48 -8.79 -18.41
CA THR A 689 13.64 -7.95 -17.21
C THR A 689 13.77 -8.79 -15.95
N TRP A 690 13.80 -10.11 -16.11
CA TRP A 690 13.76 -11.09 -15.03
C TRP A 690 15.07 -11.85 -14.89
N THR A 691 15.21 -12.53 -13.75
CA THR A 691 16.17 -13.59 -13.51
C THR A 691 15.43 -14.88 -13.20
N VAL A 692 15.88 -15.99 -13.79
CA VAL A 692 15.24 -17.30 -13.65
C VAL A 692 15.84 -18.06 -12.48
N TYR A 693 14.99 -18.60 -11.63
CA TYR A 693 15.32 -19.48 -10.52
C TYR A 693 14.62 -20.82 -10.70
N MET A 694 15.42 -21.88 -10.77
CA MET A 694 14.98 -23.26 -10.97
C MET A 694 15.38 -24.09 -9.74
N PRO A 695 14.55 -24.13 -8.69
CA PRO A 695 14.73 -25.11 -7.64
C PRO A 695 14.42 -26.51 -8.15
N THR A 696 15.30 -27.46 -7.85
CA THR A 696 15.16 -28.85 -8.28
C THR A 696 15.80 -29.80 -7.27
N ASN A 697 15.29 -31.02 -7.22
CA ASN A 697 15.95 -32.13 -6.51
C ASN A 697 16.91 -32.91 -7.42
N HIS A 698 16.80 -32.76 -8.74
CA HIS A 698 17.67 -33.42 -9.72
C HIS A 698 18.30 -32.38 -10.65
N LYS A 699 19.63 -32.39 -10.80
CA LYS A 699 20.30 -31.47 -11.72
C LYS A 699 19.84 -31.79 -13.16
N PRO A 700 19.37 -30.80 -13.94
CA PRO A 700 18.94 -31.05 -15.31
C PRO A 700 20.12 -31.43 -16.20
N ILE A 701 19.85 -31.99 -17.37
CA ILE A 701 20.92 -32.45 -18.26
C ILE A 701 21.29 -31.31 -19.21
N ILE A 702 22.59 -31.02 -19.31
CA ILE A 702 23.16 -30.00 -20.21
C ILE A 702 24.06 -30.70 -21.22
N LYS A 703 23.64 -30.74 -22.49
CA LYS A 703 24.39 -31.41 -23.57
C LYS A 703 25.59 -30.61 -24.05
N GLY A 704 25.51 -29.27 -24.00
CA GLY A 704 26.56 -28.36 -24.44
C GLY A 704 27.75 -28.39 -23.49
N THR A 705 28.93 -28.66 -24.05
CA THR A 705 30.21 -28.52 -23.34
C THR A 705 30.81 -27.13 -23.52
N ASP A 706 30.18 -26.25 -24.32
CA ASP A 706 30.65 -24.91 -24.62
C ASP A 706 30.49 -23.97 -23.42
N ASN A 707 31.43 -23.04 -23.25
CA ASN A 707 31.35 -22.04 -22.18
C ASN A 707 30.10 -21.14 -22.30
N GLY A 708 29.41 -21.15 -23.45
CA GLY A 708 28.23 -20.34 -23.72
C GLY A 708 27.04 -20.66 -22.81
N ILE A 709 26.74 -21.94 -22.56
CA ILE A 709 25.67 -22.30 -21.62
C ILE A 709 26.15 -22.20 -20.17
N TRP A 710 27.34 -22.73 -19.87
CA TRP A 710 27.84 -22.84 -18.50
C TRP A 710 28.08 -21.49 -17.82
N ARG A 711 28.47 -20.44 -18.55
CA ARG A 711 28.62 -19.08 -17.99
C ARG A 711 27.31 -18.43 -17.54
N ARG A 712 26.16 -19.02 -17.91
CA ARG A 712 24.81 -18.53 -17.61
C ARG A 712 24.17 -19.30 -16.45
N MET A 713 24.88 -20.29 -15.90
CA MET A 713 24.37 -21.20 -14.86
C MET A 713 25.00 -20.87 -13.52
N GLY A 714 24.21 -20.39 -12.56
CA GLY A 714 24.61 -20.25 -11.16
C GLY A 714 24.05 -21.41 -10.34
N LEU A 715 24.90 -22.34 -9.90
CA LEU A 715 24.46 -23.43 -9.03
C LEU A 715 24.45 -22.96 -7.58
N LEU A 716 23.29 -23.07 -6.91
CA LEU A 716 23.11 -22.78 -5.49
C LEU A 716 22.96 -24.11 -4.74
N PRO A 717 24.00 -24.59 -4.01
CA PRO A 717 23.93 -25.85 -3.28
C PRO A 717 23.19 -25.70 -1.95
N PHE A 718 22.02 -26.34 -1.81
CA PHE A 718 21.24 -26.43 -0.58
C PHE A 718 21.45 -27.81 0.05
N GLU A 719 22.49 -27.93 0.87
CA GLU A 719 22.99 -29.22 1.37
C GLU A 719 22.37 -29.65 2.72
N ARG A 720 21.83 -28.73 3.52
CA ARG A 720 21.28 -29.04 4.84
C ARG A 720 19.99 -29.86 4.74
N ASP A 721 19.90 -30.96 5.49
CA ASP A 721 18.67 -31.77 5.59
C ASP A 721 17.95 -31.51 6.90
N PHE A 722 16.83 -30.77 6.85
CA PHE A 722 16.08 -30.42 8.05
C PHE A 722 15.20 -31.56 8.60
N ARG A 723 15.06 -32.69 7.91
CA ARG A 723 14.20 -33.81 8.40
C ARG A 723 14.77 -34.46 9.65
N ASN A 724 16.10 -34.55 9.71
CA ASN A 724 16.83 -35.29 10.74
C ASN A 724 17.72 -34.36 11.58
N ASP A 725 17.55 -33.05 11.48
CA ASP A 725 18.36 -32.09 12.21
C ASP A 725 17.82 -31.92 13.65
N PRO A 726 18.50 -32.44 14.68
CA PRO A 726 18.01 -32.40 16.05
C PRO A 726 18.07 -30.99 16.66
N HIS A 727 18.74 -30.04 16.00
CA HIS A 727 18.92 -28.67 16.49
C HIS A 727 17.82 -27.71 16.01
N ILE A 728 16.90 -28.16 15.14
CA ILE A 728 15.85 -27.30 14.59
C ILE A 728 14.48 -27.86 14.93
N VAL A 729 13.75 -27.10 15.75
CA VAL A 729 12.34 -27.37 16.07
C VAL A 729 11.48 -26.92 14.90
N LYS A 730 10.60 -27.81 14.43
CA LYS A 730 9.64 -27.49 13.37
C LYS A 730 8.63 -26.46 13.90
N ASP A 731 8.50 -25.35 13.18
CA ASP A 731 7.59 -24.24 13.52
C ASP A 731 6.44 -24.19 12.52
N ASP A 732 5.24 -24.57 12.96
CA ASP A 732 4.04 -24.62 12.12
C ASP A 732 3.53 -23.24 11.72
N GLN A 733 3.99 -22.17 12.41
CA GLN A 733 3.65 -20.77 12.10
C GLN A 733 4.77 -20.05 11.36
N ARG A 734 5.79 -20.78 10.87
CA ARG A 734 6.96 -20.17 10.22
C ARG A 734 6.59 -19.34 9.00
N ARG A 735 5.56 -19.76 8.26
CA ARG A 735 5.07 -19.04 7.08
C ARG A 735 4.53 -17.67 7.47
N GLU A 736 3.64 -17.61 8.45
CA GLU A 736 3.00 -16.40 8.94
C GLU A 736 4.03 -15.44 9.54
N LYS A 737 5.02 -15.96 10.28
CA LYS A 737 6.12 -15.15 10.82
C LYS A 737 6.99 -14.55 9.72
N LEU A 738 7.32 -15.31 8.68
CA LEU A 738 8.04 -14.79 7.51
C LEU A 738 7.20 -13.79 6.69
N GLU A 739 5.87 -13.91 6.69
CA GLU A 739 4.98 -12.90 6.09
C GLU A 739 5.05 -11.55 6.83
N ALA A 740 5.15 -11.57 8.15
CA ALA A 740 5.31 -10.35 8.95
C ALA A 740 6.65 -9.64 8.67
N GLU A 741 7.68 -10.38 8.24
CA GLU A 741 9.01 -9.85 7.94
C GLU A 741 9.20 -9.37 6.49
N LEU A 742 8.17 -9.43 5.63
CA LEU A 742 8.30 -9.07 4.20
C LEU A 742 8.95 -7.68 3.95
N PRO A 743 8.62 -6.60 4.69
CA PRO A 743 9.31 -5.31 4.53
C PRO A 743 10.81 -5.41 4.79
N GLY A 744 11.23 -6.19 5.80
CA GLY A 744 12.63 -6.42 6.13
C GLY A 744 13.35 -7.27 5.10
N ILE A 745 12.67 -8.28 4.55
CA ILE A 745 13.18 -9.12 3.46
C ILE A 745 13.42 -8.26 2.21
N LEU A 746 12.47 -7.41 1.85
CA LEU A 746 12.62 -6.48 0.72
C LEU A 746 13.78 -5.50 0.97
N ALA A 747 13.90 -4.95 2.18
CA ALA A 747 15.00 -4.06 2.56
C ALA A 747 16.37 -4.74 2.45
N LEU A 748 16.47 -6.00 2.89
CA LEU A 748 17.68 -6.82 2.74
C LEU A 748 18.04 -7.01 1.26
N ILE A 749 17.06 -7.32 0.41
CA ILE A 749 17.28 -7.55 -1.02
C ILE A 749 17.68 -6.25 -1.73
N VAL A 750 17.10 -5.11 -1.38
CA VAL A 750 17.51 -3.80 -1.93
C VAL A 750 18.96 -3.51 -1.57
N ARG A 751 19.36 -3.69 -0.30
CA ARG A 751 20.76 -3.53 0.13
C ARG A 751 21.69 -4.49 -0.61
N ALA A 752 21.29 -5.74 -0.78
CA ALA A 752 22.05 -6.72 -1.55
C ALA A 752 22.18 -6.33 -3.03
N GLY A 753 21.14 -5.72 -3.62
CA GLY A 753 21.17 -5.16 -4.96
C GLY A 753 22.13 -3.98 -5.10
N MET A 754 22.24 -3.14 -4.06
CA MET A 754 23.25 -2.08 -4.00
C MET A 754 24.67 -2.64 -3.97
N ARG A 755 24.92 -3.68 -3.15
CA ARG A 755 26.22 -4.37 -3.09
C ARG A 755 26.56 -5.05 -4.42
N TYR A 756 25.59 -5.73 -5.04
CA TYR A 756 25.74 -6.31 -6.37
C TYR A 756 26.24 -5.28 -7.39
N ARG A 757 25.71 -4.05 -7.40
CA ARG A 757 26.18 -3.02 -8.34
C ARG A 757 27.63 -2.58 -8.09
N GLN A 758 28.14 -2.74 -6.87
CA GLN A 758 29.52 -2.39 -6.52
C GLN A 758 30.50 -3.52 -6.84
N SER A 759 30.13 -4.78 -6.55
CA SER A 759 31.04 -5.93 -6.59
C SER A 759 30.68 -7.02 -7.60
N GLY A 760 29.57 -6.88 -8.33
CA GLY A 760 28.96 -7.95 -9.12
C GLY A 760 28.44 -9.11 -8.25
N LEU A 761 28.07 -10.22 -8.91
CA LEU A 761 27.67 -11.43 -8.22
C LEU A 761 28.78 -12.06 -7.38
N ASN A 762 30.06 -11.97 -7.80
CA ASN A 762 31.25 -12.50 -7.13
C ASN A 762 30.98 -13.80 -6.32
N PRO A 763 30.81 -14.96 -7.02
CA PRO A 763 30.45 -16.23 -6.42
C PRO A 763 31.55 -16.79 -5.51
N PRO A 764 31.21 -17.39 -4.36
CA PRO A 764 32.18 -17.98 -3.45
C PRO A 764 32.81 -19.25 -4.04
N ALA A 765 33.96 -19.64 -3.50
CA ALA A 765 34.72 -20.80 -3.98
C ALA A 765 33.88 -22.09 -4.01
N LYS A 766 32.98 -22.27 -3.02
CA LYS A 766 32.07 -23.42 -2.95
C LYS A 766 31.11 -23.49 -4.15
N VAL A 767 30.58 -22.36 -4.61
CA VAL A 767 29.70 -22.29 -5.79
C VAL A 767 30.47 -22.55 -7.07
N LEU A 768 31.69 -22.00 -7.19
CA LEU A 768 32.56 -22.26 -8.33
C LEU A 768 32.93 -23.75 -8.42
N ALA A 769 33.30 -24.37 -7.29
CA ALA A 769 33.58 -25.80 -7.21
C ALA A 769 32.36 -26.64 -7.59
N ALA A 770 31.20 -26.39 -6.96
CA ALA A 770 29.98 -27.12 -7.26
C ALA A 770 29.54 -26.99 -8.73
N SER A 771 29.77 -25.82 -9.34
CA SER A 771 29.49 -25.59 -10.77
C SER A 771 30.47 -26.35 -11.67
N ALA A 772 31.76 -26.42 -11.30
CA ALA A 772 32.76 -27.21 -12.01
C ALA A 772 32.47 -28.71 -11.91
N ASP A 773 32.10 -29.19 -10.72
CA ASP A 773 31.70 -30.58 -10.49
C ASP A 773 30.47 -30.93 -11.31
N TYR A 774 29.43 -30.08 -11.29
CA TYR A 774 28.26 -30.29 -12.12
C TYR A 774 28.59 -30.32 -13.62
N ARG A 775 29.52 -29.48 -14.09
CA ARG A 775 30.01 -29.55 -15.47
C ARG A 775 30.71 -30.85 -15.78
N LYS A 776 31.50 -31.38 -14.84
CA LYS A 776 32.17 -32.67 -14.96
C LYS A 776 31.16 -33.82 -14.99
N ASP A 777 30.19 -33.84 -14.08
CA ASP A 777 29.11 -34.84 -13.99
C ASP A 777 28.31 -34.94 -15.31
N MET A 778 28.18 -33.82 -16.04
CA MET A 778 27.45 -33.77 -17.30
C MET A 778 28.33 -34.08 -18.53
N ASP A 779 29.64 -34.28 -18.39
CA ASP A 779 30.53 -34.75 -19.47
C ASP A 779 30.42 -36.27 -19.64
N LEU A 780 29.21 -36.73 -20.03
CA LEU A 780 28.91 -38.15 -20.30
C LEU A 780 29.89 -38.78 -21.29
N LEU A 781 30.45 -37.96 -22.20
CA LEU A 781 31.45 -38.41 -23.17
C LEU A 781 32.83 -38.58 -22.53
N GLY A 782 33.20 -37.67 -21.63
CA GLY A 782 34.41 -37.77 -20.82
C GLY A 782 34.45 -39.04 -19.98
N GLU A 783 33.37 -39.37 -19.26
CA GLU A 783 33.31 -40.61 -18.46
C GLU A 783 33.49 -41.87 -19.31
N TRP A 784 32.82 -41.95 -20.46
CA TRP A 784 32.99 -43.09 -21.37
C TRP A 784 34.42 -43.17 -21.93
N ILE A 785 35.05 -42.03 -22.23
CA ILE A 785 36.46 -42.02 -22.67
C ILE A 785 37.37 -42.49 -21.52
N GLU A 786 37.15 -42.03 -20.29
CA GLU A 786 37.93 -42.41 -19.13
C GLU A 786 37.77 -43.89 -18.75
N GLU A 787 36.58 -44.47 -18.91
CA GLU A 787 36.30 -45.86 -18.54
C GLU A 787 36.61 -46.85 -19.66
N CYS A 788 36.27 -46.51 -20.91
CA CYS A 788 36.26 -47.45 -22.03
C CYS A 788 37.34 -47.20 -23.09
N CYS A 789 38.14 -46.13 -22.96
CA CYS A 789 39.12 -45.75 -23.97
C CYS A 789 40.51 -45.46 -23.38
N ASP A 790 41.53 -45.60 -24.23
CA ASP A 790 42.89 -45.15 -24.00
C ASP A 790 43.22 -44.00 -24.94
N ILE A 791 43.95 -43.01 -24.43
CA ILE A 791 44.32 -41.80 -25.19
C ILE A 791 45.83 -41.82 -25.42
N ASP A 792 46.24 -41.89 -26.69
CA ASP A 792 47.63 -41.79 -27.13
C ASP A 792 47.66 -41.37 -28.60
N GLU A 793 48.61 -40.51 -28.98
CA GLU A 793 48.71 -39.95 -30.34
C GLU A 793 48.85 -41.02 -31.45
N ASN A 794 49.35 -42.20 -31.10
CA ASN A 794 49.54 -43.32 -32.04
C ASN A 794 48.31 -44.23 -32.16
N LEU A 795 47.33 -44.09 -31.25
CA LEU A 795 46.12 -44.90 -31.27
C LEU A 795 45.14 -44.41 -32.33
N HIS A 796 44.46 -45.37 -32.95
CA HIS A 796 43.38 -45.09 -33.88
C HIS A 796 42.29 -46.16 -33.81
N THR A 797 41.03 -45.72 -33.79
CA THR A 797 39.87 -46.62 -33.72
C THR A 797 38.86 -46.30 -34.80
N ARG A 798 38.20 -47.33 -35.35
CA ARG A 798 37.10 -47.14 -36.31
C ARG A 798 35.93 -46.44 -35.62
N VAL A 799 35.30 -45.52 -36.36
CA VAL A 799 34.11 -44.79 -35.86
C VAL A 799 32.95 -45.74 -35.53
N SER A 800 32.85 -46.88 -36.21
CA SER A 800 31.87 -47.94 -35.91
C SER A 800 32.08 -48.54 -34.53
N ASP A 801 33.32 -48.81 -34.16
CA ASP A 801 33.67 -49.54 -32.94
C ASP A 801 33.52 -48.62 -31.73
N LEU A 802 33.91 -47.34 -31.89
CA LEU A 802 33.63 -46.30 -30.90
C LEU A 802 32.13 -46.10 -30.68
N TRP A 803 31.33 -46.19 -31.75
CA TRP A 803 29.87 -46.11 -31.63
C TRP A 803 29.29 -47.32 -30.89
N GLU A 804 29.74 -48.53 -31.20
CA GLU A 804 29.27 -49.75 -30.53
C GLU A 804 29.64 -49.77 -29.03
N SER A 805 30.86 -49.35 -28.70
CA SER A 805 31.30 -49.18 -27.31
C SER A 805 30.46 -48.13 -26.58
N TRP A 806 30.28 -46.94 -27.17
CA TRP A 806 29.42 -45.91 -26.60
C TRP A 806 27.98 -46.37 -26.44
N GLU A 807 27.39 -47.01 -27.46
CA GLU A 807 26.01 -47.49 -27.43
C GLU A 807 25.82 -48.51 -26.31
N THR A 808 26.79 -49.41 -26.12
CA THR A 808 26.76 -50.41 -25.05
C THR A 808 26.86 -49.76 -23.67
N TYR A 809 27.83 -48.86 -23.49
CA TYR A 809 28.01 -48.07 -22.26
C TYR A 809 26.74 -47.28 -21.92
N ALA A 810 26.23 -46.55 -22.90
CA ALA A 810 25.07 -45.69 -22.74
C ALA A 810 23.78 -46.48 -22.51
N ARG A 811 23.59 -47.65 -23.15
CA ARG A 811 22.39 -48.48 -22.96
C ARG A 811 22.30 -49.03 -21.54
N ARG A 812 23.42 -49.44 -20.95
CA ARG A 812 23.47 -49.92 -19.55
C ARG A 812 23.12 -48.84 -18.53
N ARG A 813 23.44 -47.58 -18.83
CA ARG A 813 23.19 -46.42 -17.96
C ARG A 813 21.94 -45.61 -18.31
N GLY A 814 21.14 -46.05 -19.30
CA GLY A 814 19.96 -45.31 -19.77
C GLY A 814 20.27 -44.01 -20.53
N LEU A 815 21.50 -43.85 -21.01
CA LEU A 815 22.04 -42.62 -21.60
C LEU A 815 21.96 -42.53 -23.14
N VAL A 816 21.45 -43.58 -23.82
CA VAL A 816 21.42 -43.67 -25.31
C VAL A 816 20.73 -42.45 -25.95
N ARG A 817 19.71 -41.90 -25.27
CA ARG A 817 18.97 -40.72 -25.76
C ARG A 817 19.83 -39.45 -25.87
N PHE A 818 20.95 -39.36 -25.15
CA PHE A 818 21.78 -38.14 -25.11
C PHE A 818 22.76 -38.03 -26.28
N ILE A 819 23.25 -39.16 -26.78
CA ILE A 819 24.01 -39.27 -28.04
C ILE A 819 23.43 -40.44 -28.82
N SER A 820 22.43 -40.14 -29.63
CA SER A 820 21.53 -41.12 -30.26
C SER A 820 21.99 -41.66 -31.61
N SER A 821 23.15 -41.23 -32.13
CA SER A 821 23.68 -41.75 -33.39
C SER A 821 25.20 -41.64 -33.49
N SER A 822 25.81 -42.53 -34.29
CA SER A 822 27.23 -42.50 -34.62
C SER A 822 27.69 -41.14 -35.17
N LYS A 823 26.84 -40.47 -35.97
CA LYS A 823 27.11 -39.11 -36.46
C LYS A 823 27.12 -38.05 -35.36
N ALA A 824 26.27 -38.18 -34.33
CA ALA A 824 26.27 -37.29 -33.18
C ALA A 824 27.50 -37.51 -32.29
N LEU A 825 27.88 -38.77 -32.04
CA LEU A 825 29.10 -39.13 -31.32
C LEU A 825 30.33 -38.58 -32.03
N GLY A 826 30.44 -38.79 -33.35
CA GLY A 826 31.54 -38.27 -34.16
C GLY A 826 31.68 -36.75 -34.07
N ARG A 827 30.58 -35.99 -34.13
CA ARG A 827 30.60 -34.52 -33.99
C ARG A 827 31.14 -34.05 -32.65
N ARG A 828 30.85 -34.78 -31.55
CA ARG A 828 31.37 -34.42 -30.23
C ARG A 828 32.84 -34.77 -30.06
N LEU A 829 33.29 -35.85 -30.70
CA LEU A 829 34.70 -36.26 -30.72
C LEU A 829 35.58 -35.37 -31.61
N ASP A 830 35.03 -34.67 -32.62
CA ASP A 830 35.80 -33.83 -33.57
C ASP A 830 36.76 -32.84 -32.90
N SER A 831 36.37 -32.27 -31.75
CA SER A 831 37.16 -31.28 -31.01
C SER A 831 38.38 -31.87 -30.28
N ARG A 832 38.34 -33.17 -29.94
CA ARG A 832 39.37 -33.86 -29.15
C ARG A 832 40.15 -34.90 -29.97
N PHE A 833 39.50 -35.51 -30.97
CA PHE A 833 40.02 -36.63 -31.76
C PHE A 833 39.69 -36.44 -33.25
N PRO A 834 40.64 -35.97 -34.07
CA PRO A 834 40.37 -35.66 -35.47
C PRO A 834 39.99 -36.92 -36.27
N SER A 835 39.04 -36.76 -37.18
CA SER A 835 38.61 -37.80 -38.12
C SER A 835 39.66 -38.00 -39.20
N ASP A 836 39.93 -39.25 -39.58
CA ASP A 836 40.83 -39.61 -40.68
C ASP A 836 40.28 -40.80 -41.50
N LYS A 837 40.90 -41.10 -42.65
CA LYS A 837 40.60 -42.26 -43.48
C LYS A 837 41.64 -43.36 -43.25
N GLY A 838 41.20 -44.46 -42.67
CA GLY A 838 41.98 -45.69 -42.53
C GLY A 838 42.02 -46.51 -43.84
N SER A 839 42.60 -47.70 -43.75
CA SER A 839 42.69 -48.64 -44.87
C SER A 839 41.33 -48.92 -45.51
N LYS A 840 41.28 -49.01 -46.86
CA LYS A 840 40.05 -49.24 -47.64
C LYS A 840 38.96 -48.15 -47.47
N GLY A 841 39.31 -46.96 -46.99
CA GLY A 841 38.39 -45.82 -46.89
C GLY A 841 37.49 -45.81 -45.64
N VAL A 842 37.78 -46.66 -44.66
CA VAL A 842 37.04 -46.72 -43.39
C VAL A 842 37.34 -45.46 -42.55
N ARG A 843 36.31 -44.86 -41.96
CA ARG A 843 36.48 -43.68 -41.09
C ARG A 843 37.03 -44.09 -39.73
N ILE A 844 38.14 -43.46 -39.34
CA ILE A 844 38.81 -43.68 -38.05
C ILE A 844 38.92 -42.36 -37.28
N ARG A 845 39.17 -42.45 -35.98
CA ARG A 845 39.54 -41.34 -35.10
C ARG A 845 40.96 -41.56 -34.60
N ARG A 846 41.80 -40.54 -34.69
CA ARG A 846 43.19 -40.56 -34.19
C ARG A 846 43.25 -40.04 -32.75
N GLY A 847 44.19 -40.56 -31.97
CA GLY A 847 44.37 -40.16 -30.57
C GLY A 847 43.57 -40.98 -29.56
N ILE A 848 42.80 -41.99 -30.01
CA ILE A 848 41.89 -42.77 -29.16
C ILE A 848 41.84 -44.25 -29.55
N GLY A 849 42.05 -45.12 -28.56
CA GLY A 849 41.89 -46.57 -28.58
C GLY A 849 40.72 -47.01 -27.70
N LEU A 850 40.11 -48.15 -27.97
CA LEU A 850 39.20 -48.80 -27.01
C LEU A 850 40.04 -49.66 -26.05
N ARG A 851 39.71 -49.62 -24.75
CA ARG A 851 40.30 -50.55 -23.78
C ARG A 851 39.83 -51.96 -24.06
N ASP A 852 40.73 -52.92 -23.86
CA ASP A 852 40.41 -54.32 -24.04
C ASP A 852 39.37 -54.73 -22.99
N ILE A 853 38.30 -55.35 -23.47
CA ILE A 853 37.07 -55.60 -22.73
C ILE A 853 37.26 -56.69 -21.64
N ALA A 854 38.44 -57.31 -21.56
CA ALA A 854 38.77 -58.35 -20.60
C ALA A 854 39.02 -57.86 -19.16
N ASP A 855 39.28 -56.57 -18.93
CA ASP A 855 39.67 -56.04 -17.61
C ASP A 855 38.63 -55.12 -16.94
N VAL A 856 37.40 -55.01 -17.49
CA VAL A 856 36.29 -54.22 -16.90
C VAL A 856 35.00 -55.04 -16.78
N PHE A 857 35.11 -56.37 -16.70
CA PHE A 857 33.97 -57.28 -16.53
C PHE A 857 33.99 -58.05 -15.21
#